data_AF-A0A939TCH6-F1
#
_entry.id   AF-A0A939TCH6-F1
#
_cell.length_a   1.000
_cell.length_b   1.000
_cell.length_c   1.000
_cell.angle_alpha   90.00
_cell.angle_beta   90.00
_cell.angle_gamma   90.00
#
_symmetry.space_group_name_H-M   'P 1'
#
loop_
_entity.id
_entity.type
_entity.pdbx_description
1 polymer ?
#
loop_
_entity_poly.entity_id
_entity_poly.type
_entity_poly.pdbx_seq_one_letter_code
_entity_poly.pdbx_strand_id
1 'polypeptide(L)'
;MEPAVAALRLARATVPRFADFVAVHLVEDGAADSGVRLTLRRIVSVDATERSRLAELLPAGAIARWEPGGTVPASLSRGENVHAVSMDAPTADLLSVQLAAPALAPLLRDRSMSLIPLTEDGRVLGNVLMVAEPGRARHTELEAAALEELVRWTAHEIARGQAERRAGAPEQDDGDGDGDGGRHGEHSLAERLWREAGPELPTHIPFVELGYRYLPGSTDGRDPSASNDQPPARIGGDWFDAVRLPHGRTGLVVGDVAGHGPAVALRMSQCKTIVRTLASLDLPPEQVMHRFDLMVRRLGEDYGRDEDFLATCVYAVYDPAERRCHIASAGHVPPVLIHPDGRGELLRPIAGLPIGAGDAGFETSTFSVEEGSVLALYSDGLVEAGRRDIEDGIRALADRLSRPLDGRPLDAVCEDAMAVLGADRREDDVTLLLARLTSPQPITPDASATRPAAVPAGEVARTGGPEEAGMVGRVRELGEIGRLLRSARLVTLTGMGGVGKSRLAREAAERLRTSFPDGVHTVDLAELHDPAELPALVATTLGFAEPDADEGAAVQRLVAGRRMLLILDSCEQAPGTCAAFVAGLLRAAPGVHVLATGRSPLRVAGEHVLRIEALFPDDALELFLAQAKESVAGFSLSSQDLLRARHLCQRLDGIPLAIELAAGRLRKLPFEDLMGRLDDPFELLTGEPGARPARHQSMRSVIDHSHELCEPLERLLWARLSVFPGTFDLAAAQHACSADGLGPEDVVEVLGRLVRMSVVTPRPTRTSRRYVMLDATRRYGGERLAELDEALEVRRRHRDWYRRATVDASELWFERDQVARADLMRSDQANLRAAMEFSFTQPGEAGDGLAVATSLWPRWGIAGNITEGRTWLRRGLSLETTPSPLRARALWIQGWLAGLQNDQVSALHSLEECCELASSLGDEAAETTALQFSAEVALRRGDRAVAVPLYQEALDRHRKVGALHGVLMCLYQLALCHSLHEGAEAQDLRRSLELCEEGLHAAEGGEDQWRRSCLLYAYGFGRWRLGDLRAAGEAALDGLRLKRPLNDRLGVGQDLALLAWIAAEDGGTAQAEHAARLIGAAQRIWRETGSPFAGFRQQAGRRDRAWASVTAALGDTGKAERLARQGAILPLPRLLDELLGETGGGDRHVRSAG
;
A
#
# COMPACT_ATOMS: atom_id res chain seq x y z
N MET A 1 -30.44 -25.05 -24.08
CA MET A 1 -30.93 -23.64 -24.04
C MET A 1 -30.66 -22.98 -25.39
N GLU A 2 -31.52 -22.10 -25.89
CA GLU A 2 -31.28 -21.42 -27.18
C GLU A 2 -30.24 -20.29 -27.03
N PRO A 3 -29.16 -20.23 -27.85
CA PRO A 3 -28.15 -19.15 -27.77
C PRO A 3 -28.72 -17.73 -27.80
N ALA A 4 -29.88 -17.55 -28.43
CA ALA A 4 -30.61 -16.28 -28.46
C ALA A 4 -31.11 -15.84 -27.07
N VAL A 5 -31.47 -16.78 -26.19
CA VAL A 5 -31.99 -16.48 -24.84
C VAL A 5 -30.88 -15.97 -23.93
N ALA A 6 -29.71 -16.61 -23.94
CA ALA A 6 -28.53 -16.17 -23.18
C ALA A 6 -28.06 -14.77 -23.62
N ALA A 7 -27.98 -14.55 -24.93
CA ALA A 7 -27.62 -13.25 -25.49
C ALA A 7 -28.65 -12.14 -25.17
N LEU A 8 -29.94 -12.48 -25.08
CA LEU A 8 -30.99 -11.50 -24.77
C LEU A 8 -30.93 -11.06 -23.31
N ARG A 9 -30.55 -11.97 -22.41
CA ARG A 9 -30.29 -11.66 -20.99
C ARG A 9 -29.10 -10.73 -20.83
N LEU A 10 -27.99 -11.01 -21.52
CA LEU A 10 -26.81 -10.14 -21.54
C LEU A 10 -27.17 -8.73 -22.04
N ALA A 11 -27.87 -8.65 -23.17
CA ALA A 11 -28.28 -7.36 -23.74
C ALA A 11 -29.18 -6.57 -22.77
N ARG A 12 -30.17 -7.21 -22.14
CA ARG A 12 -31.04 -6.52 -21.17
C ARG A 12 -30.32 -6.11 -19.88
N ALA A 13 -29.31 -6.85 -19.43
CA ALA A 13 -28.51 -6.50 -18.26
C ALA A 13 -27.54 -5.34 -18.54
N THR A 14 -27.13 -5.16 -19.80
CA THR A 14 -26.13 -4.17 -20.19
C THR A 14 -26.72 -2.84 -20.63
N VAL A 15 -27.92 -2.86 -21.21
CA VAL A 15 -28.59 -1.71 -21.85
C VAL A 15 -29.13 -0.61 -20.90
N PRO A 16 -29.29 -0.78 -19.57
CA PRO A 16 -29.52 0.36 -18.68
C PRO A 16 -28.21 0.94 -18.11
N ARG A 17 -27.15 0.12 -18.06
CA ARG A 17 -26.01 0.30 -17.16
C ARG A 17 -24.72 0.66 -17.89
N PHE A 18 -24.42 -0.05 -18.97
CA PHE A 18 -23.13 0.04 -19.67
C PHE A 18 -23.24 0.66 -21.08
N ALA A 19 -24.40 0.61 -21.71
CA ALA A 19 -24.59 1.14 -23.06
C ALA A 19 -26.04 1.53 -23.31
N ASP A 20 -26.28 2.38 -24.31
CA ASP A 20 -27.64 2.78 -24.72
C ASP A 20 -28.19 1.86 -25.83
N PHE A 21 -27.32 1.05 -26.42
CA PHE A 21 -27.65 0.02 -27.39
C PHE A 21 -26.67 -1.15 -27.28
N VAL A 22 -27.19 -2.37 -27.37
CA VAL A 22 -26.38 -3.60 -27.41
C VAL A 22 -26.86 -4.55 -28.49
N ALA A 23 -25.91 -5.06 -29.29
CA ALA A 23 -26.12 -6.12 -30.24
C ALA A 23 -25.15 -7.28 -30.01
N VAL A 24 -25.67 -8.51 -30.04
CA VAL A 24 -24.87 -9.73 -29.89
C VAL A 24 -24.83 -10.46 -31.23
N HIS A 25 -23.62 -10.79 -31.68
CA HIS A 25 -23.38 -11.50 -32.93
C HIS A 25 -22.67 -12.83 -32.68
N LEU A 26 -23.08 -13.89 -33.37
CA LEU A 26 -22.44 -15.21 -33.33
C LEU A 26 -21.89 -15.62 -34.68
N VAL A 27 -20.78 -16.36 -34.68
CA VAL A 27 -20.15 -16.85 -35.91
C VAL A 27 -21.02 -17.93 -36.54
N GLU A 28 -21.37 -17.76 -37.82
CA GLU A 28 -22.35 -18.61 -38.49
C GLU A 28 -21.73 -19.90 -39.09
N ASP A 29 -20.44 -19.91 -39.45
CA ASP A 29 -19.65 -21.13 -39.74
C ASP A 29 -18.16 -20.78 -39.98
N GLY A 30 -17.24 -21.59 -39.42
CA GLY A 30 -15.77 -21.44 -39.55
C GLY A 30 -15.09 -20.93 -38.28
N ALA A 31 -14.03 -21.62 -37.81
CA ALA A 31 -13.19 -21.11 -36.74
C ALA A 31 -12.54 -19.78 -37.16
N ALA A 32 -12.41 -18.83 -36.23
CA ALA A 32 -11.74 -17.55 -36.46
C ALA A 32 -10.21 -17.74 -36.61
N ASP A 33 -9.78 -18.49 -37.62
CA ASP A 33 -8.38 -18.56 -38.01
C ASP A 33 -8.00 -17.28 -38.76
N SER A 34 -6.80 -16.78 -38.45
CA SER A 34 -6.28 -15.51 -38.95
C SER A 34 -6.18 -15.51 -40.48
N GLY A 35 -7.16 -14.93 -41.17
CA GLY A 35 -7.09 -14.67 -42.62
C GLY A 35 -8.38 -14.85 -43.44
N VAL A 36 -9.48 -15.33 -42.85
CA VAL A 36 -10.75 -15.56 -43.58
C VAL A 36 -11.81 -14.49 -43.25
N ARG A 37 -12.67 -14.17 -44.23
CA ARG A 37 -13.83 -13.28 -44.06
C ARG A 37 -14.76 -13.82 -42.96
N LEU A 38 -14.99 -13.03 -41.91
CA LEU A 38 -15.84 -13.43 -40.78
C LEU A 38 -17.31 -13.08 -41.07
N THR A 39 -18.17 -14.10 -41.02
CA THR A 39 -19.62 -13.95 -41.18
C THR A 39 -20.28 -14.17 -39.83
N LEU A 40 -20.92 -13.12 -39.34
CA LEU A 40 -21.48 -13.05 -37.99
C LEU A 40 -22.98 -12.79 -38.07
N ARG A 41 -23.80 -13.70 -37.55
CA ARG A 41 -25.25 -13.53 -37.46
C ARG A 41 -25.60 -12.77 -36.19
N ARG A 42 -26.34 -11.66 -36.32
CA ARG A 42 -26.91 -10.96 -35.18
C ARG A 42 -28.05 -11.79 -34.60
N ILE A 43 -27.93 -12.16 -33.33
CA ILE A 43 -28.96 -12.94 -32.65
C ILE A 43 -29.84 -12.07 -31.76
N VAL A 44 -29.31 -10.96 -31.27
CA VAL A 44 -30.00 -10.04 -30.37
C VAL A 44 -29.62 -8.61 -30.70
N SER A 45 -30.58 -7.71 -30.57
CA SER A 45 -30.45 -6.26 -30.74
C SER A 45 -31.42 -5.57 -29.80
N VAL A 46 -30.92 -4.74 -28.87
CA VAL A 46 -31.74 -4.12 -27.80
C VAL A 46 -31.31 -2.67 -27.60
N ASP A 47 -32.29 -1.77 -27.59
CA ASP A 47 -32.14 -0.34 -27.27
C ASP A 47 -32.53 -0.06 -25.81
N ALA A 48 -31.88 0.93 -25.20
CA ALA A 48 -32.17 1.39 -23.82
C ALA A 48 -33.40 2.27 -23.73
N THR A 49 -33.65 3.04 -24.79
CA THR A 49 -34.75 3.99 -24.87
C THR A 49 -35.32 3.97 -26.28
N GLU A 50 -36.59 4.35 -26.45
CA GLU A 50 -37.20 4.52 -27.78
C GLU A 50 -36.55 5.64 -28.63
N ARG A 51 -35.60 6.40 -28.06
CA ARG A 51 -34.90 7.51 -28.73
C ARG A 51 -33.69 7.07 -29.56
N SER A 52 -33.00 5.98 -29.20
CA SER A 52 -31.80 5.54 -29.92
C SER A 52 -32.14 4.91 -31.28
N ARG A 53 -33.25 4.16 -31.38
CA ARG A 53 -33.74 3.46 -32.58
C ARG A 53 -32.67 2.67 -33.34
N LEU A 54 -31.59 2.26 -32.68
CA LEU A 54 -30.48 1.55 -33.31
C LEU A 54 -30.86 0.08 -33.57
N ALA A 55 -31.75 -0.50 -32.76
CA ALA A 55 -32.26 -1.85 -32.95
C ALA A 55 -33.17 -1.98 -34.18
N GLU A 56 -33.86 -0.91 -34.60
CA GLU A 56 -34.63 -0.87 -35.85
C GLU A 56 -33.72 -0.94 -37.09
N LEU A 57 -32.56 -0.28 -37.02
CA LEU A 57 -31.56 -0.26 -38.10
C LEU A 57 -30.65 -1.50 -38.08
N LEU A 58 -30.57 -2.17 -36.94
CA LEU A 58 -29.78 -3.38 -36.74
C LEU A 58 -30.69 -4.53 -36.25
N PRO A 59 -31.63 -5.04 -37.08
CA PRO A 59 -32.56 -6.07 -36.64
C PRO A 59 -31.85 -7.38 -36.31
N ALA A 60 -32.41 -8.13 -35.34
CA ALA A 60 -32.00 -9.50 -35.06
C ALA A 60 -32.25 -10.39 -36.30
N GLY A 61 -31.35 -11.34 -36.54
CA GLY A 61 -31.35 -12.23 -37.70
C GLY A 61 -30.51 -11.74 -38.90
N ALA A 62 -30.10 -10.47 -38.94
CA ALA A 62 -29.25 -9.92 -40.00
C ALA A 62 -27.80 -10.41 -39.90
N ILE A 63 -27.12 -10.52 -41.05
CA ILE A 63 -25.75 -11.01 -41.15
C ILE A 63 -24.78 -9.83 -41.33
N ALA A 64 -23.86 -9.67 -40.38
CA ALA A 64 -22.73 -8.75 -40.49
C ALA A 64 -21.55 -9.46 -41.17
N ARG A 65 -20.87 -8.75 -42.08
CA ARG A 65 -19.73 -9.30 -42.84
C ARG A 65 -18.51 -8.45 -42.59
N TRP A 66 -17.46 -9.08 -42.07
CA TRP A 66 -16.21 -8.39 -41.79
C TRP A 66 -15.11 -8.87 -42.74
N GLU A 67 -14.51 -7.91 -43.45
CA GLU A 67 -13.46 -8.19 -44.43
C GLU A 67 -12.10 -8.47 -43.76
N PRO A 68 -11.28 -9.38 -44.31
CA PRO A 68 -9.94 -9.67 -43.79
C PRO A 68 -9.03 -8.42 -43.75
N GLY A 69 -8.27 -8.24 -42.67
CA GLY A 69 -7.29 -7.15 -42.52
C GLY A 69 -7.80 -5.88 -41.82
N GLY A 70 -9.09 -5.82 -41.45
CA GLY A 70 -9.62 -4.75 -40.60
C GLY A 70 -9.21 -4.88 -39.12
N THR A 71 -9.18 -3.76 -38.39
CA THR A 71 -8.86 -3.69 -36.95
C THR A 71 -9.78 -4.55 -36.10
N VAL A 72 -11.08 -4.58 -36.42
CA VAL A 72 -12.08 -5.35 -35.68
C VAL A 72 -11.91 -6.87 -35.85
N PRO A 73 -11.81 -7.45 -37.08
CA PRO A 73 -11.50 -8.86 -37.27
C PRO A 73 -10.19 -9.32 -36.62
N ALA A 74 -9.14 -8.49 -36.70
CA ALA A 74 -7.86 -8.78 -36.06
C ALA A 74 -8.00 -8.84 -34.53
N SER A 75 -8.75 -7.91 -33.93
CA SER A 75 -9.05 -7.89 -32.49
C SER A 75 -9.87 -9.10 -32.05
N LEU A 76 -10.91 -9.45 -32.81
CA LEU A 76 -11.72 -10.64 -32.56
C LEU A 76 -10.87 -11.90 -32.63
N SER A 77 -10.01 -12.06 -33.63
CA SER A 77 -9.12 -13.24 -33.75
C SER A 77 -8.08 -13.36 -32.63
N ARG A 78 -7.75 -12.26 -31.93
CA ARG A 78 -6.81 -12.22 -30.80
C ARG A 78 -7.49 -12.25 -29.43
N GLY A 79 -8.82 -12.14 -29.39
CA GLY A 79 -9.57 -12.01 -28.13
C GLY A 79 -9.38 -10.65 -27.44
N GLU A 80 -9.00 -9.60 -28.17
CA GLU A 80 -8.76 -8.26 -27.62
C GLU A 80 -10.03 -7.40 -27.70
N ASN A 81 -10.32 -6.63 -26.65
CA ASN A 81 -11.44 -5.68 -26.61
C ASN A 81 -11.13 -4.43 -27.45
N VAL A 82 -12.10 -3.95 -28.24
CA VAL A 82 -11.98 -2.68 -28.97
C VAL A 82 -12.86 -1.65 -28.31
N HIS A 83 -12.26 -0.56 -27.84
CA HIS A 83 -12.98 0.57 -27.27
C HIS A 83 -12.65 1.86 -28.05
N ALA A 84 -13.68 2.50 -28.60
CA ALA A 84 -13.59 3.81 -29.22
C ALA A 84 -14.36 4.82 -28.35
N VAL A 85 -13.64 5.79 -27.79
CA VAL A 85 -14.19 6.81 -26.88
C VAL A 85 -15.13 7.79 -27.62
N SER A 86 -14.89 8.00 -28.91
CA SER A 86 -15.77 8.72 -29.83
C SER A 86 -15.45 8.24 -31.25
N MET A 87 -16.48 7.97 -32.06
CA MET A 87 -16.31 7.55 -33.44
C MET A 87 -16.25 8.74 -34.40
N ASP A 88 -15.16 8.85 -35.17
CA ASP A 88 -15.05 9.82 -36.26
C ASP A 88 -15.87 9.40 -37.49
N ALA A 89 -16.12 10.34 -38.41
CA ALA A 89 -16.95 10.10 -39.59
C ALA A 89 -16.43 8.95 -40.50
N PRO A 90 -15.11 8.85 -40.81
CA PRO A 90 -14.60 7.75 -41.62
C PRO A 90 -14.78 6.37 -40.96
N THR A 91 -14.59 6.27 -39.64
CA THR A 91 -14.76 5.01 -38.89
C THR A 91 -16.24 4.62 -38.79
N ALA A 92 -17.13 5.59 -38.55
CA ALA A 92 -18.57 5.36 -38.54
C ALA A 92 -19.11 4.89 -39.91
N ASP A 93 -18.63 5.50 -40.99
CA ASP A 93 -18.98 5.12 -42.36
C ASP A 93 -18.48 3.68 -42.66
N LEU A 94 -17.24 3.34 -42.31
CA LEU A 94 -16.68 1.99 -42.49
C LEU A 94 -17.44 0.93 -41.69
N LEU A 95 -17.75 1.21 -40.41
CA LEU A 95 -18.47 0.29 -39.53
C LEU A 95 -19.90 0.04 -40.01
N SER A 96 -20.58 1.08 -40.52
CA SER A 96 -21.95 0.97 -41.05
C SER A 96 -22.04 0.01 -42.24
N VAL A 97 -21.02 0.01 -43.12
CA VAL A 97 -20.92 -0.91 -44.25
C VAL A 97 -20.67 -2.34 -43.78
N GLN A 98 -19.80 -2.53 -42.78
CA GLN A 98 -19.47 -3.85 -42.22
C GLN A 98 -20.64 -4.49 -41.44
N LEU A 99 -21.45 -3.67 -40.78
CA LEU A 99 -22.69 -4.09 -40.10
C LEU A 99 -23.89 -4.29 -41.03
N ALA A 100 -23.70 -4.09 -42.34
CA ALA A 100 -24.72 -4.15 -43.38
C ALA A 100 -25.88 -3.15 -43.17
N ALA A 101 -25.60 -2.00 -42.55
CA ALA A 101 -26.58 -0.95 -42.26
C ALA A 101 -25.99 0.44 -42.57
N PRO A 102 -25.92 0.87 -43.84
CA PRO A 102 -25.30 2.15 -44.23
C PRO A 102 -25.97 3.38 -43.61
N ALA A 103 -27.27 3.28 -43.29
CA ALA A 103 -28.03 4.34 -42.62
C ALA A 103 -27.58 4.59 -41.16
N LEU A 104 -26.74 3.71 -40.61
CA LEU A 104 -26.20 3.79 -39.25
C LEU A 104 -25.06 4.81 -39.10
N ALA A 105 -24.35 5.11 -40.19
CA ALA A 105 -23.17 5.97 -40.17
C ALA A 105 -23.35 7.34 -39.50
N PRO A 106 -24.41 8.13 -39.79
CA PRO A 106 -24.62 9.42 -39.13
C PRO A 106 -25.00 9.28 -37.64
N LEU A 107 -25.57 8.14 -37.22
CA LEU A 107 -26.00 7.92 -35.83
C LEU A 107 -24.86 7.45 -34.93
N LEU A 108 -23.80 6.90 -35.51
CA LEU A 108 -22.61 6.46 -34.78
C LEU A 108 -21.61 7.59 -34.51
N ARG A 109 -21.69 8.71 -35.24
CA ARG A 109 -20.78 9.84 -35.05
C ARG A 109 -20.88 10.38 -33.63
N ASP A 110 -19.72 10.66 -33.03
CA ASP A 110 -19.57 11.21 -31.67
C ASP A 110 -20.06 10.31 -30.52
N ARG A 111 -20.54 9.09 -30.82
CA ARG A 111 -20.90 8.06 -29.83
C ARG A 111 -19.68 7.24 -29.44
N SER A 112 -19.65 6.75 -28.20
CA SER A 112 -18.64 5.78 -27.78
C SER A 112 -19.08 4.37 -28.15
N MET A 113 -18.14 3.53 -28.56
CA MET A 113 -18.37 2.15 -28.96
C MET A 113 -17.43 1.21 -28.21
N SER A 114 -17.98 0.09 -27.75
CA SER A 114 -17.22 -1.02 -27.20
C SER A 114 -17.58 -2.29 -27.97
N LEU A 115 -16.56 -3.03 -28.38
CA LEU A 115 -16.71 -4.33 -29.01
C LEU A 115 -15.91 -5.35 -28.20
N ILE A 116 -16.64 -6.29 -27.59
CA ILE A 116 -16.06 -7.31 -26.72
C ILE A 116 -16.22 -8.68 -27.38
N PRO A 117 -15.14 -9.44 -27.63
CA PRO A 117 -15.23 -10.78 -28.19
C PRO A 117 -15.86 -11.75 -27.18
N LEU A 118 -16.73 -12.64 -27.67
CA LEU A 118 -17.23 -13.78 -26.92
C LEU A 118 -16.24 -14.94 -27.12
N THR A 119 -15.44 -15.26 -26.11
CA THR A 119 -14.42 -16.32 -26.20
C THR A 119 -14.63 -17.40 -25.15
N GLU A 120 -14.50 -18.66 -25.56
CA GLU A 120 -14.50 -19.84 -24.68
C GLU A 120 -13.29 -20.71 -25.03
N ASP A 121 -12.47 -21.11 -24.06
CA ASP A 121 -11.26 -21.94 -24.26
C ASP A 121 -10.34 -21.46 -25.41
N GLY A 122 -10.19 -20.14 -25.56
CA GLY A 122 -9.38 -19.53 -26.62
C GLY A 122 -10.03 -19.53 -28.01
N ARG A 123 -11.29 -19.97 -28.14
CA ARG A 123 -12.08 -19.95 -29.37
C ARG A 123 -13.10 -18.82 -29.36
N VAL A 124 -13.12 -18.03 -30.43
CA VAL A 124 -14.07 -16.92 -30.62
C VAL A 124 -15.42 -17.47 -31.11
N LEU A 125 -16.46 -17.28 -30.31
CA LEU A 125 -17.83 -17.67 -30.61
C LEU A 125 -18.64 -16.55 -31.27
N GLY A 126 -18.21 -15.29 -31.08
CA GLY A 126 -18.95 -14.12 -31.51
C GLY A 126 -18.41 -12.82 -30.92
N ASN A 127 -19.26 -11.79 -30.87
CA ASN A 127 -18.96 -10.54 -30.19
C ASN A 127 -20.22 -9.85 -29.64
N VAL A 128 -19.97 -8.92 -28.74
CA VAL A 128 -20.94 -8.00 -28.16
C VAL A 128 -20.55 -6.60 -28.61
N LEU A 129 -21.42 -5.95 -29.39
CA LEU A 129 -21.31 -4.56 -29.80
C LEU A 129 -22.15 -3.71 -28.86
N MET A 130 -21.54 -2.69 -28.29
CA MET A 130 -22.19 -1.75 -27.39
C MET A 130 -21.95 -0.33 -27.87
N VAL A 131 -22.99 0.49 -27.88
CA VAL A 131 -22.93 1.89 -28.29
C VAL A 131 -23.57 2.74 -27.20
N ALA A 132 -22.88 3.80 -26.77
CA ALA A 132 -23.40 4.75 -25.79
C ALA A 132 -23.42 6.18 -26.34
N GLU A 133 -24.38 6.97 -25.88
CA GLU A 133 -24.60 8.35 -26.30
C GLU A 133 -23.46 9.30 -25.86
N PRO A 134 -23.26 10.43 -26.58
CA PRO A 134 -22.21 11.37 -26.24
C PRO A 134 -22.43 11.95 -24.83
N GLY A 135 -21.41 11.85 -23.95
CA GLY A 135 -21.44 12.45 -22.61
C GLY A 135 -21.77 11.49 -21.45
N ARG A 136 -22.03 10.20 -21.70
CA ARG A 136 -22.16 9.19 -20.63
C ARG A 136 -20.80 8.99 -19.92
N ALA A 137 -20.81 8.96 -18.59
CA ALA A 137 -19.60 8.84 -17.77
C ALA A 137 -18.83 7.53 -18.05
N ARG A 138 -17.50 7.57 -17.95
CA ARG A 138 -16.64 6.39 -18.16
C ARG A 138 -16.98 5.30 -17.14
N HIS A 139 -16.92 4.04 -17.58
CA HIS A 139 -16.93 2.91 -16.66
C HIS A 139 -15.71 3.02 -15.72
N THR A 140 -15.95 2.88 -14.44
CA THR A 140 -14.89 2.63 -13.45
C THR A 140 -14.15 1.33 -13.80
N GLU A 141 -12.92 1.14 -13.32
CA GLU A 141 -12.19 -0.14 -13.53
C GLU A 141 -13.00 -1.35 -13.01
N LEU A 142 -13.82 -1.12 -11.98
CA LEU A 142 -14.73 -2.12 -11.41
C LEU A 142 -15.89 -2.48 -12.36
N GLU A 143 -16.46 -1.49 -13.04
CA GLU A 143 -17.54 -1.66 -14.02
C GLU A 143 -17.06 -2.34 -15.30
N ALA A 144 -15.83 -2.04 -15.75
CA ALA A 144 -15.20 -2.72 -16.87
C ALA A 144 -14.97 -4.21 -16.56
N ALA A 145 -14.48 -4.53 -15.35
CA ALA A 145 -14.29 -5.91 -14.91
C ALA A 145 -15.62 -6.68 -14.79
N ALA A 146 -16.68 -6.05 -14.27
CA ALA A 146 -18.01 -6.66 -14.18
C ALA A 146 -18.63 -6.93 -15.56
N LEU A 147 -18.40 -6.04 -16.52
CA LEU A 147 -18.85 -6.21 -17.90
C LEU A 147 -18.12 -7.37 -18.59
N GLU A 148 -16.81 -7.51 -18.38
CA GLU A 148 -16.02 -8.62 -18.89
C GLU A 148 -16.48 -9.98 -18.32
N GLU A 149 -16.82 -10.04 -17.02
CA GLU A 149 -17.39 -11.23 -16.38
C GLU A 149 -18.76 -11.63 -16.98
N LEU A 150 -19.67 -10.67 -17.18
CA LEU A 150 -20.99 -10.92 -17.79
C LEU A 150 -20.87 -11.47 -19.23
N VAL A 151 -19.94 -10.91 -20.01
CA VAL A 151 -19.68 -11.35 -21.38
C VAL A 151 -19.04 -12.74 -21.39
N ARG A 152 -18.12 -13.04 -20.47
CA ARG A 152 -17.51 -14.37 -20.31
C ARG A 152 -18.56 -15.44 -19.96
N TRP A 153 -19.45 -15.15 -19.01
CA TRP A 153 -20.51 -16.08 -18.61
C TRP A 153 -21.48 -16.37 -19.77
N THR A 154 -21.83 -15.34 -20.54
CA THR A 154 -22.68 -15.50 -21.73
C THR A 154 -22.00 -16.32 -22.83
N ALA A 155 -20.69 -16.16 -23.02
CA ALA A 155 -19.92 -16.96 -23.97
C ALA A 155 -19.95 -18.45 -23.60
N HIS A 156 -19.79 -18.77 -22.31
CA HIS A 156 -19.87 -20.13 -21.77
C HIS A 156 -21.25 -20.78 -22.02
N GLU A 157 -22.35 -20.07 -21.71
CA GLU A 157 -23.72 -20.58 -21.94
C GLU A 157 -23.97 -20.89 -23.43
N ILE A 158 -23.51 -20.02 -24.32
CA ILE A 158 -23.65 -20.18 -25.77
C ILE A 158 -22.81 -21.36 -26.28
N ALA A 159 -21.58 -21.52 -25.78
CA ALA A 159 -20.71 -22.65 -26.13
C ALA A 159 -21.35 -23.99 -25.78
N ARG A 160 -21.88 -24.09 -24.55
CA ARG A 160 -22.56 -25.28 -24.02
C ARG A 160 -23.81 -25.63 -24.84
N GLY A 161 -24.65 -24.65 -25.15
CA GLY A 161 -25.84 -24.86 -25.99
C GLY A 161 -25.51 -25.28 -27.42
N GLN A 162 -24.39 -24.81 -28.00
CA GLN A 162 -23.91 -25.27 -29.31
C GLN A 162 -23.33 -26.69 -29.26
N ALA A 163 -22.63 -27.06 -28.18
CA ALA A 163 -22.06 -28.39 -27.99
C ALA A 163 -23.16 -29.47 -27.82
N GLU A 164 -24.22 -29.17 -27.07
CA GLU A 164 -25.39 -30.06 -26.90
C GLU A 164 -26.10 -30.35 -28.24
N ARG A 165 -26.21 -29.35 -29.13
CA ARG A 165 -26.77 -29.54 -30.48
C ARG A 165 -25.88 -30.37 -31.39
N ARG A 166 -24.54 -30.22 -31.29
CA ARG A 166 -23.57 -31.02 -32.07
C ARG A 166 -23.51 -32.48 -31.61
N ALA A 167 -23.86 -32.77 -30.36
CA ALA A 167 -23.84 -34.11 -29.78
C ALA A 167 -25.06 -34.99 -30.15
N GLY A 168 -26.07 -34.46 -30.86
CA GLY A 168 -27.12 -35.26 -31.50
C GLY A 168 -27.98 -36.11 -30.54
N ALA A 169 -28.53 -35.53 -29.47
CA ALA A 169 -29.57 -36.21 -28.69
C ALA A 169 -30.88 -36.27 -29.51
N PRO A 170 -31.54 -37.44 -29.62
CA PRO A 170 -32.70 -37.63 -30.49
C PRO A 170 -33.95 -36.97 -29.92
N GLU A 171 -34.69 -36.28 -30.79
CA GLU A 171 -36.11 -35.95 -30.58
C GLU A 171 -36.92 -37.25 -30.61
N GLN A 172 -37.42 -37.68 -29.46
CA GLN A 172 -38.42 -38.75 -29.37
C GLN A 172 -39.79 -38.10 -29.14
N ASP A 173 -40.53 -38.04 -30.24
CA ASP A 173 -41.94 -37.72 -30.35
C ASP A 173 -42.73 -38.98 -29.99
N ASP A 174 -43.25 -39.06 -28.76
CA ASP A 174 -44.26 -40.04 -28.36
C ASP A 174 -45.46 -39.29 -27.76
N GLY A 175 -46.59 -39.41 -28.45
CA GLY A 175 -47.84 -38.73 -28.14
C GLY A 175 -48.60 -39.31 -26.94
N ASP A 176 -49.26 -38.38 -26.25
CA ASP A 176 -50.39 -38.49 -25.34
C ASP A 176 -50.24 -39.33 -24.04
N GLY A 177 -49.97 -38.60 -22.95
CA GLY A 177 -50.36 -38.99 -21.59
C GLY A 177 -49.48 -38.40 -20.49
N ASP A 178 -49.95 -37.32 -19.87
CA ASP A 178 -49.43 -36.64 -18.66
C ASP A 178 -48.08 -35.89 -18.79
N GLY A 179 -48.20 -34.56 -18.70
CA GLY A 179 -47.09 -33.62 -18.71
C GLY A 179 -46.29 -33.63 -17.41
N ASP A 180 -45.16 -34.33 -17.44
CA ASP A 180 -44.12 -34.22 -16.40
C ASP A 180 -42.69 -34.08 -16.97
N GLY A 181 -42.55 -33.73 -18.26
CA GLY A 181 -41.24 -33.56 -18.91
C GLY A 181 -40.61 -32.17 -18.76
N GLY A 182 -41.38 -31.15 -18.36
CA GLY A 182 -40.91 -29.75 -18.26
C GLY A 182 -40.35 -29.36 -16.89
N ARG A 183 -40.58 -30.17 -15.84
CA ARG A 183 -40.26 -29.80 -14.45
C ARG A 183 -38.80 -30.08 -14.06
N HIS A 184 -38.07 -30.93 -14.78
CA HIS A 184 -36.67 -31.22 -14.42
C HIS A 184 -35.63 -30.28 -15.05
N GLY A 185 -36.00 -29.51 -16.08
CA GLY A 185 -35.09 -28.58 -16.76
C GLY A 185 -34.84 -27.28 -16.00
N GLU A 186 -35.84 -26.72 -15.32
CA GLU A 186 -35.76 -25.38 -14.72
C GLU A 186 -35.33 -25.38 -13.25
N HIS A 187 -35.68 -26.42 -12.48
CA HIS A 187 -35.09 -26.68 -11.16
C HIS A 187 -33.56 -26.75 -11.23
N SER A 188 -33.03 -27.24 -12.37
CA SER A 188 -31.60 -27.34 -12.61
C SER A 188 -30.93 -26.03 -13.06
N LEU A 189 -31.65 -24.99 -13.47
CA LEU A 189 -31.04 -23.71 -13.88
C LEU A 189 -30.82 -22.79 -12.68
N ALA A 190 -31.77 -22.70 -11.74
CA ALA A 190 -31.54 -22.00 -10.47
C ALA A 190 -30.47 -22.72 -9.62
N GLU A 191 -30.51 -24.05 -9.55
CA GLU A 191 -29.43 -24.84 -8.93
C GLU A 191 -28.08 -24.73 -9.67
N ARG A 192 -28.07 -24.52 -11.01
CA ARG A 192 -26.82 -24.33 -11.78
C ARG A 192 -26.31 -22.90 -11.72
N LEU A 193 -27.18 -21.89 -11.77
CA LEU A 193 -26.84 -20.48 -11.52
C LEU A 193 -26.29 -20.32 -10.11
N TRP A 194 -26.91 -20.97 -9.12
CA TRP A 194 -26.38 -21.04 -7.75
C TRP A 194 -25.12 -21.92 -7.65
N ARG A 195 -24.88 -22.95 -8.48
CA ARG A 195 -23.62 -23.73 -8.48
C ARG A 195 -22.46 -23.06 -9.23
N GLU A 196 -22.74 -22.33 -10.30
CA GLU A 196 -21.77 -21.64 -11.17
C GLU A 196 -21.44 -20.23 -10.65
N ALA A 197 -22.39 -19.54 -10.00
CA ALA A 197 -22.10 -18.42 -9.08
C ALA A 197 -21.80 -18.90 -7.64
N GLY A 198 -21.94 -20.21 -7.42
CA GLY A 198 -21.78 -20.93 -6.15
C GLY A 198 -20.35 -21.08 -5.71
N PRO A 199 -20.14 -21.38 -4.42
CA PRO A 199 -18.79 -21.42 -3.90
C PRO A 199 -18.03 -22.60 -4.51
N GLU A 200 -16.87 -22.34 -5.11
CA GLU A 200 -15.75 -23.29 -4.98
C GLU A 200 -15.40 -23.34 -3.49
N LEU A 201 -16.19 -24.09 -2.70
CA LEU A 201 -15.79 -24.42 -1.34
C LEU A 201 -14.50 -25.22 -1.48
N PRO A 202 -13.44 -24.87 -0.73
CA PRO A 202 -12.20 -25.61 -0.80
C PRO A 202 -12.48 -27.10 -0.52
N THR A 203 -12.08 -27.99 -1.42
CA THR A 203 -12.34 -29.44 -1.34
C THR A 203 -11.82 -30.10 -0.06
N HIS A 204 -10.96 -29.41 0.69
CA HIS A 204 -10.46 -29.83 2.00
C HIS A 204 -10.13 -28.61 2.87
N ILE A 205 -10.86 -28.34 3.95
CA ILE A 205 -10.48 -27.29 4.90
C ILE A 205 -9.83 -27.96 6.13
N PRO A 206 -8.56 -27.66 6.46
CA PRO A 206 -7.95 -28.20 7.66
C PRO A 206 -8.82 -27.92 8.88
N PHE A 207 -9.09 -28.96 9.66
CA PHE A 207 -9.84 -28.90 10.92
C PHE A 207 -11.33 -28.54 10.81
N VAL A 208 -11.88 -28.38 9.59
CA VAL A 208 -13.30 -28.08 9.38
C VAL A 208 -13.88 -29.01 8.30
N GLU A 209 -14.89 -29.80 8.66
CA GLU A 209 -15.72 -30.55 7.71
C GLU A 209 -16.96 -29.71 7.40
N LEU A 210 -17.34 -29.58 6.12
CA LEU A 210 -18.51 -28.80 5.71
C LEU A 210 -19.62 -29.71 5.15
N GLY A 211 -20.86 -29.41 5.51
CA GLY A 211 -22.06 -29.89 4.84
C GLY A 211 -22.99 -28.71 4.60
N TYR A 212 -23.70 -28.68 3.47
CA TYR A 212 -24.57 -27.55 3.16
C TYR A 212 -25.79 -27.97 2.34
N ARG A 213 -26.84 -27.16 2.41
CA ARG A 213 -28.03 -27.25 1.56
C ARG A 213 -28.50 -25.86 1.15
N TYR A 214 -28.89 -25.75 -0.11
CA TYR A 214 -29.61 -24.59 -0.63
C TYR A 214 -30.87 -25.09 -1.33
N LEU A 215 -32.02 -24.50 -1.01
CA LEU A 215 -33.29 -24.77 -1.68
C LEU A 215 -33.93 -23.44 -2.10
N PRO A 216 -34.21 -23.23 -3.41
CA PRO A 216 -34.87 -22.02 -3.86
C PRO A 216 -36.36 -21.99 -3.46
N GLY A 217 -36.91 -20.79 -3.30
CA GLY A 217 -38.31 -20.53 -2.97
C GLY A 217 -39.29 -21.02 -4.05
N SER A 218 -40.51 -21.38 -3.63
CA SER A 218 -41.55 -21.98 -4.48
C SER A 218 -42.66 -20.98 -4.82
N THR A 219 -43.15 -20.99 -6.07
CA THR A 219 -44.28 -20.15 -6.53
C THR A 219 -45.65 -20.82 -6.42
N ASP A 220 -45.75 -22.00 -5.80
CA ASP A 220 -46.97 -22.81 -5.84
C ASP A 220 -48.03 -22.33 -4.82
N GLY A 221 -48.38 -21.04 -4.89
CA GLY A 221 -49.28 -20.23 -4.07
C GLY A 221 -50.67 -19.95 -4.68
N ARG A 222 -51.44 -20.94 -5.17
CA ARG A 222 -52.87 -20.84 -5.62
C ARG A 222 -53.66 -19.62 -5.08
N ASP A 223 -53.90 -18.66 -5.98
CA ASP A 223 -55.21 -18.02 -6.16
C ASP A 223 -55.91 -18.77 -7.32
N PRO A 224 -57.07 -19.43 -7.13
CA PRO A 224 -57.74 -20.21 -8.17
C PRO A 224 -58.32 -19.38 -9.34
N SER A 225 -58.10 -18.06 -9.38
CA SER A 225 -58.72 -17.16 -10.36
C SER A 225 -57.78 -16.53 -11.39
N ALA A 226 -56.46 -16.79 -11.34
CA ALA A 226 -55.50 -16.19 -12.27
C ALA A 226 -55.17 -17.13 -13.46
N SER A 227 -55.22 -16.55 -14.67
CA SER A 227 -55.02 -17.21 -15.97
C SER A 227 -53.60 -17.75 -16.20
N ASN A 228 -53.52 -18.65 -17.19
CA ASN A 228 -52.44 -19.57 -17.57
C ASN A 228 -51.10 -18.96 -18.06
N ASP A 229 -50.65 -17.84 -17.51
CA ASP A 229 -49.31 -17.25 -17.73
C ASP A 229 -48.62 -17.07 -16.36
N GLN A 230 -47.86 -18.07 -15.90
CA GLN A 230 -47.09 -17.97 -14.65
C GLN A 230 -45.59 -17.75 -14.91
N PRO A 231 -44.91 -16.86 -14.15
CA PRO A 231 -43.48 -16.59 -14.29
C PRO A 231 -42.61 -17.68 -13.64
N PRO A 232 -41.33 -17.81 -14.07
CA PRO A 232 -40.40 -18.85 -13.60
C PRO A 232 -40.02 -18.70 -12.12
N ALA A 233 -39.40 -19.75 -11.55
CA ALA A 233 -38.88 -19.81 -10.19
C ALA A 233 -38.14 -18.51 -9.77
N ARG A 234 -38.47 -17.97 -8.58
CA ARG A 234 -37.83 -16.78 -8.03
C ARG A 234 -36.39 -17.14 -7.63
N ILE A 235 -35.41 -16.37 -8.11
CA ILE A 235 -34.03 -16.40 -7.61
C ILE A 235 -34.01 -15.48 -6.38
N GLY A 236 -33.78 -15.99 -5.17
CA GLY A 236 -33.66 -15.16 -3.97
C GLY A 236 -32.24 -14.69 -3.71
N GLY A 237 -32.07 -13.95 -2.61
CA GLY A 237 -30.83 -13.26 -2.23
C GLY A 237 -29.90 -14.03 -1.30
N ASP A 238 -30.30 -15.23 -0.92
CA ASP A 238 -29.66 -16.12 0.03
C ASP A 238 -28.31 -16.67 -0.46
N TRP A 239 -27.27 -16.55 0.36
CA TRP A 239 -25.92 -17.02 0.00
C TRP A 239 -25.06 -17.43 1.19
N PHE A 240 -24.03 -18.21 0.90
CA PHE A 240 -23.01 -18.60 1.87
C PHE A 240 -21.65 -18.83 1.21
N ASP A 241 -20.59 -18.81 2.03
CA ASP A 241 -19.21 -19.05 1.60
C ASP A 241 -18.34 -19.58 2.75
N ALA A 242 -17.22 -20.24 2.41
CA ALA A 242 -16.18 -20.62 3.36
C ALA A 242 -14.79 -20.25 2.81
N VAL A 243 -14.07 -19.42 3.57
CA VAL A 243 -12.78 -18.85 3.18
C VAL A 243 -11.68 -19.42 4.07
N ARG A 244 -10.63 -19.99 3.46
CA ARG A 244 -9.43 -20.38 4.20
C ARG A 244 -8.67 -19.13 4.61
N LEU A 245 -8.41 -19.01 5.91
CA LEU A 245 -7.61 -17.94 6.47
C LEU A 245 -6.21 -18.46 6.85
N PRO A 246 -5.23 -17.57 7.03
CA PRO A 246 -3.93 -17.95 7.57
C PRO A 246 -4.03 -18.75 8.89
N HIS A 247 -3.00 -19.54 9.19
CA HIS A 247 -2.88 -20.33 10.43
C HIS A 247 -3.93 -21.45 10.61
N GLY A 248 -4.57 -21.89 9.53
CA GLY A 248 -5.56 -22.99 9.58
C GLY A 248 -6.94 -22.55 10.08
N ARG A 249 -7.15 -21.24 10.28
CA ARG A 249 -8.45 -20.66 10.62
C ARG A 249 -9.39 -20.70 9.41
N THR A 250 -10.69 -20.71 9.68
CA THR A 250 -11.72 -20.78 8.63
C THR A 250 -12.77 -19.70 8.86
N GLY A 251 -12.97 -18.84 7.87
CA GLY A 251 -14.11 -17.92 7.82
C GLY A 251 -15.32 -18.60 7.19
N LEU A 252 -16.47 -18.53 7.84
CA LEU A 252 -17.75 -19.08 7.42
C LEU A 252 -18.75 -17.92 7.34
N VAL A 253 -19.53 -17.86 6.28
CA VAL A 253 -20.45 -16.75 6.06
C VAL A 253 -21.79 -17.26 5.54
N VAL A 254 -22.87 -16.68 6.04
CA VAL A 254 -24.22 -16.79 5.48
C VAL A 254 -24.81 -15.39 5.45
N GLY A 255 -25.54 -15.06 4.39
CA GLY A 255 -26.22 -13.79 4.30
C GLY A 255 -27.38 -13.85 3.32
N ASP A 256 -28.17 -12.79 3.33
CA ASP A 256 -29.33 -12.60 2.44
C ASP A 256 -29.33 -11.16 1.92
N VAL A 257 -29.76 -10.98 0.68
CA VAL A 257 -29.95 -9.68 0.04
C VAL A 257 -31.43 -9.49 -0.24
N ALA A 258 -32.01 -8.43 0.31
CA ALA A 258 -33.44 -8.20 0.22
C ALA A 258 -33.94 -8.12 -1.25
N GLY A 259 -34.98 -8.89 -1.56
CA GLY A 259 -35.68 -8.87 -2.85
C GLY A 259 -35.59 -10.19 -3.62
N HIS A 260 -36.05 -10.18 -4.88
CA HIS A 260 -36.01 -11.37 -5.74
C HIS A 260 -35.69 -11.03 -7.21
N GLY A 261 -35.03 -11.94 -7.92
CA GLY A 261 -34.78 -11.88 -9.37
C GLY A 261 -33.30 -11.64 -9.75
N PRO A 262 -33.00 -11.46 -11.05
CA PRO A 262 -31.62 -11.44 -11.56
C PRO A 262 -30.76 -10.31 -11.00
N ALA A 263 -31.36 -9.16 -10.67
CA ALA A 263 -30.66 -8.04 -10.04
C ALA A 263 -30.18 -8.40 -8.62
N VAL A 264 -30.98 -9.15 -7.86
CA VAL A 264 -30.62 -9.63 -6.53
C VAL A 264 -29.51 -10.67 -6.59
N ALA A 265 -29.53 -11.55 -7.59
CA ALA A 265 -28.43 -12.49 -7.84
C ALA A 265 -27.08 -11.80 -8.12
N LEU A 266 -27.11 -10.65 -8.82
CA LEU A 266 -25.90 -9.83 -9.05
C LEU A 266 -25.42 -9.14 -7.77
N ARG A 267 -26.35 -8.63 -6.95
CA ARG A 267 -26.01 -8.01 -5.66
C ARG A 267 -25.43 -9.04 -4.69
N MET A 268 -26.01 -10.23 -4.65
CA MET A 268 -25.51 -11.39 -3.91
C MET A 268 -24.08 -11.76 -4.33
N SER A 269 -23.77 -11.83 -5.64
CA SER A 269 -22.42 -12.16 -6.11
C SER A 269 -21.39 -11.07 -5.78
N GLN A 270 -21.81 -9.80 -5.78
CA GLN A 270 -21.00 -8.68 -5.32
C GLN A 270 -20.72 -8.76 -3.82
N CYS A 271 -21.76 -8.98 -2.99
CA CYS A 271 -21.62 -9.17 -1.55
C CYS A 271 -20.61 -10.28 -1.23
N LYS A 272 -20.75 -11.43 -1.89
CA LYS A 272 -19.84 -12.56 -1.75
C LYS A 272 -18.41 -12.22 -2.14
N THR A 273 -18.20 -11.56 -3.28
CA THR A 273 -16.86 -11.13 -3.73
C THR A 273 -16.21 -10.17 -2.75
N ILE A 274 -16.97 -9.21 -2.23
CA ILE A 274 -16.49 -8.23 -1.24
C ILE A 274 -16.08 -8.94 0.05
N VAL A 275 -16.98 -9.76 0.61
CA VAL A 275 -16.71 -10.47 1.87
C VAL A 275 -15.55 -11.45 1.73
N ARG A 276 -15.44 -12.17 0.61
CA ARG A 276 -14.29 -13.06 0.33
C ARG A 276 -12.98 -12.27 0.20
N THR A 277 -12.99 -11.13 -0.47
CA THR A 277 -11.82 -10.26 -0.62
C THR A 277 -11.41 -9.70 0.74
N LEU A 278 -12.36 -9.20 1.54
CA LEU A 278 -12.10 -8.66 2.88
C LEU A 278 -11.65 -9.75 3.86
N ALA A 279 -12.23 -10.96 3.78
CA ALA A 279 -11.79 -12.13 4.55
C ALA A 279 -10.34 -12.52 4.19
N SER A 280 -9.94 -12.43 2.91
CA SER A 280 -8.56 -12.72 2.49
C SER A 280 -7.52 -11.75 3.04
N LEU A 281 -7.96 -10.58 3.54
CA LEU A 281 -7.10 -9.61 4.24
C LEU A 281 -6.88 -9.96 5.72
N ASP A 282 -7.43 -11.08 6.20
CA ASP A 282 -7.29 -11.61 7.57
C ASP A 282 -7.67 -10.59 8.67
N LEU A 283 -8.68 -9.77 8.38
CA LEU A 283 -9.19 -8.75 9.30
C LEU A 283 -10.10 -9.38 10.38
N PRO A 284 -10.21 -8.77 11.58
CA PRO A 284 -11.21 -9.15 12.57
C PRO A 284 -12.66 -9.10 12.01
N PRO A 285 -13.58 -10.00 12.43
CA PRO A 285 -14.92 -10.10 11.84
C PRO A 285 -15.72 -8.77 11.84
N GLU A 286 -15.56 -7.95 12.88
CA GLU A 286 -16.19 -6.64 12.99
C GLU A 286 -15.67 -5.64 11.94
N GLN A 287 -14.38 -5.71 11.61
CA GLN A 287 -13.78 -4.87 10.57
C GLN A 287 -14.17 -5.35 9.17
N VAL A 288 -14.31 -6.67 8.97
CA VAL A 288 -14.84 -7.24 7.73
C VAL A 288 -16.27 -6.73 7.51
N MET A 289 -17.14 -6.80 8.53
CA MET A 289 -18.52 -6.31 8.43
C MET A 289 -18.58 -4.78 8.25
N HIS A 290 -17.75 -4.01 8.97
CA HIS A 290 -17.72 -2.55 8.81
C HIS A 290 -17.26 -2.11 7.42
N ARG A 291 -16.20 -2.73 6.88
CA ARG A 291 -15.74 -2.42 5.51
C ARG A 291 -16.70 -2.94 4.46
N PHE A 292 -17.34 -4.08 4.70
CA PHE A 292 -18.38 -4.61 3.83
C PHE A 292 -19.55 -3.63 3.71
N ASP A 293 -20.04 -3.10 4.82
CA ASP A 293 -21.08 -2.07 4.86
C ASP A 293 -20.68 -0.77 4.16
N LEU A 294 -19.46 -0.26 4.38
CA LEU A 294 -18.96 0.91 3.64
C LEU A 294 -18.91 0.69 2.12
N MET A 295 -18.48 -0.51 1.69
CA MET A 295 -18.40 -0.85 0.27
C MET A 295 -19.79 -1.02 -0.34
N VAL A 296 -20.73 -1.63 0.38
CA VAL A 296 -22.12 -1.78 -0.05
C VAL A 296 -22.84 -0.45 -0.12
N ARG A 297 -22.62 0.48 0.82
CA ARG A 297 -23.20 1.83 0.75
C ARG A 297 -22.69 2.63 -0.43
N ARG A 298 -21.39 2.58 -0.70
CA ARG A 298 -20.82 3.19 -1.92
C ARG A 298 -21.40 2.60 -3.19
N LEU A 299 -21.57 1.27 -3.20
CA LEU A 299 -22.27 0.61 -4.29
C LEU A 299 -23.70 1.15 -4.41
N GLY A 300 -24.47 1.25 -3.32
CA GLY A 300 -25.83 1.81 -3.33
C GLY A 300 -25.91 3.27 -3.82
N GLU A 301 -24.97 4.13 -3.43
CA GLU A 301 -24.90 5.55 -3.84
C GLU A 301 -24.69 5.71 -5.36
N ASP A 302 -23.96 4.79 -6.00
CA ASP A 302 -23.69 4.78 -7.44
C ASP A 302 -24.91 4.36 -8.30
N TYR A 303 -25.95 3.74 -7.72
CA TYR A 303 -27.13 3.22 -8.45
C TYR A 303 -28.40 4.09 -8.38
N GLY A 304 -28.37 5.24 -7.72
CA GLY A 304 -29.49 6.19 -7.62
C GLY A 304 -30.34 6.03 -6.35
N ARG A 305 -30.86 7.16 -5.84
CA ARG A 305 -31.48 7.31 -4.51
C ARG A 305 -32.79 6.54 -4.23
N ASP A 306 -33.32 5.76 -5.18
CA ASP A 306 -34.65 5.15 -5.06
C ASP A 306 -34.64 3.62 -4.82
N GLU A 307 -33.48 2.97 -4.67
CA GLU A 307 -33.40 1.55 -4.26
C GLU A 307 -32.50 1.34 -3.03
N ASP A 308 -33.11 1.11 -1.87
CA ASP A 308 -32.42 0.76 -0.63
C ASP A 308 -31.72 -0.62 -0.77
N PHE A 309 -30.40 -0.62 -1.05
CA PHE A 309 -29.60 -1.85 -1.01
C PHE A 309 -29.43 -2.27 0.46
N LEU A 310 -30.13 -3.33 0.87
CA LEU A 310 -30.04 -3.90 2.20
C LEU A 310 -29.68 -5.38 2.14
N ALA A 311 -28.74 -5.79 2.98
CA ALA A 311 -28.37 -7.20 3.13
C ALA A 311 -28.20 -7.56 4.61
N THR A 312 -28.60 -8.78 4.99
CA THR A 312 -28.25 -9.36 6.28
C THR A 312 -27.05 -10.29 6.11
N CYS A 313 -26.18 -10.39 7.12
CA CYS A 313 -25.01 -11.25 7.03
C CYS A 313 -24.50 -11.66 8.42
N VAL A 314 -24.09 -12.91 8.57
CA VAL A 314 -23.30 -13.39 9.70
C VAL A 314 -21.95 -13.88 9.20
N TYR A 315 -20.86 -13.40 9.82
CA TYR A 315 -19.50 -13.83 9.53
C TYR A 315 -18.85 -14.40 10.78
N ALA A 316 -18.49 -15.69 10.70
CA ALA A 316 -17.94 -16.48 11.78
C ALA A 316 -16.53 -16.97 11.42
N VAL A 317 -15.53 -16.68 12.25
CA VAL A 317 -14.16 -17.17 12.09
C VAL A 317 -13.89 -18.23 13.16
N TYR A 318 -13.63 -19.46 12.74
CA TYR A 318 -13.18 -20.54 13.61
C TYR A 318 -11.66 -20.60 13.69
N ASP A 319 -11.13 -20.56 14.91
CA ASP A 319 -9.74 -20.81 15.23
C ASP A 319 -9.55 -22.20 15.86
N PRO A 320 -8.95 -23.17 15.13
CA PRO A 320 -8.73 -24.52 15.64
C PRO A 320 -7.63 -24.62 16.70
N ALA A 321 -6.72 -23.64 16.79
CA ALA A 321 -5.65 -23.63 17.80
C ALA A 321 -6.19 -23.19 19.17
N GLU A 322 -7.08 -22.19 19.18
CA GLU A 322 -7.69 -21.67 20.41
C GLU A 322 -9.03 -22.33 20.75
N ARG A 323 -9.60 -23.11 19.82
CA ARG A 323 -10.95 -23.69 19.92
C ARG A 323 -12.01 -22.62 20.21
N ARG A 324 -11.95 -21.53 19.45
CA ARG A 324 -12.84 -20.38 19.56
C ARG A 324 -13.49 -20.03 18.23
N CYS A 325 -14.72 -19.56 18.28
CA CYS A 325 -15.44 -18.99 17.14
C CYS A 325 -15.72 -17.51 17.41
N HIS A 326 -15.24 -16.65 16.52
CA HIS A 326 -15.43 -15.20 16.55
C HIS A 326 -16.50 -14.82 15.54
N ILE A 327 -17.62 -14.25 15.97
CA ILE A 327 -18.81 -14.02 15.15
C ILE A 327 -19.21 -12.55 15.19
N ALA A 328 -19.33 -11.92 14.02
CA ALA A 328 -20.02 -10.64 13.85
C ALA A 328 -21.30 -10.85 13.03
N SER A 329 -22.40 -10.18 13.41
CA SER A 329 -23.69 -10.30 12.74
C SER A 329 -24.25 -8.92 12.37
N ALA A 330 -24.82 -8.81 11.18
CA ALA A 330 -25.51 -7.66 10.62
C ALA A 330 -26.97 -8.04 10.35
N GLY A 331 -27.82 -7.93 11.37
CA GLY A 331 -29.26 -8.21 11.29
C GLY A 331 -29.66 -9.66 10.94
N HIS A 332 -28.72 -10.62 10.91
CA HIS A 332 -28.98 -12.00 10.49
C HIS A 332 -29.38 -12.91 11.66
N VAL A 333 -30.07 -14.03 11.37
CA VAL A 333 -30.54 -14.98 12.38
C VAL A 333 -29.38 -15.62 13.18
N PRO A 334 -29.56 -15.87 14.49
CA PRO A 334 -28.49 -16.34 15.38
C PRO A 334 -28.01 -17.77 15.05
N PRO A 335 -26.69 -18.02 14.97
CA PRO A 335 -26.13 -19.35 14.76
C PRO A 335 -26.48 -20.35 15.86
N VAL A 336 -26.51 -21.65 15.53
CA VAL A 336 -26.69 -22.75 16.50
C VAL A 336 -25.40 -23.57 16.57
N LEU A 337 -24.83 -23.72 17.77
CA LEU A 337 -23.71 -24.60 18.05
C LEU A 337 -24.21 -25.91 18.67
N ILE A 338 -23.92 -27.02 18.04
CA ILE A 338 -24.26 -28.36 18.54
C ILE A 338 -23.01 -28.93 19.19
N HIS A 339 -23.09 -29.18 20.50
CA HIS A 339 -22.01 -29.78 21.27
C HIS A 339 -21.89 -31.29 20.99
N PRO A 340 -20.72 -31.90 21.23
CA PRO A 340 -20.52 -33.33 20.98
C PRO A 340 -21.45 -34.26 21.79
N ASP A 341 -21.95 -33.78 22.94
CA ASP A 341 -22.93 -34.47 23.79
C ASP A 341 -24.37 -34.43 23.23
N GLY A 342 -24.57 -33.76 22.09
CA GLY A 342 -25.87 -33.56 21.46
C GLY A 342 -26.63 -32.34 21.98
N ARG A 343 -26.08 -31.52 22.88
CA ARG A 343 -26.74 -30.29 23.32
C ARG A 343 -26.65 -29.20 22.24
N GLY A 344 -27.79 -28.67 21.79
CA GLY A 344 -27.83 -27.44 20.99
C GLY A 344 -27.73 -26.18 21.85
N GLU A 345 -26.88 -25.24 21.44
CA GLU A 345 -26.70 -23.93 22.07
C GLU A 345 -26.90 -22.83 21.02
N LEU A 346 -27.78 -21.87 21.31
CA LEU A 346 -28.00 -20.73 20.44
C LEU A 346 -26.95 -19.65 20.70
N LEU A 347 -26.09 -19.37 19.72
CA LEU A 347 -25.09 -18.32 19.81
C LEU A 347 -25.76 -16.97 19.50
N ARG A 348 -25.76 -16.06 20.47
CA ARG A 348 -26.35 -14.72 20.31
C ARG A 348 -25.24 -13.67 20.19
N PRO A 349 -24.66 -13.46 19.01
CA PRO A 349 -23.73 -12.37 18.80
C PRO A 349 -24.45 -11.02 18.94
N ILE A 350 -23.69 -9.97 19.28
CA ILE A 350 -24.18 -8.60 19.27
C ILE A 350 -24.54 -8.24 17.82
N ALA A 351 -25.84 -8.11 17.55
CA ALA A 351 -26.35 -7.85 16.20
C ALA A 351 -26.22 -6.36 15.86
N GLY A 352 -25.47 -6.05 14.80
CA GLY A 352 -25.49 -4.75 14.15
C GLY A 352 -26.71 -4.57 13.24
N LEU A 353 -26.89 -3.37 12.71
CA LEU A 353 -27.91 -3.11 11.69
C LEU A 353 -27.63 -3.90 10.41
N PRO A 354 -28.63 -4.16 9.55
CA PRO A 354 -28.41 -4.70 8.23
C PRO A 354 -27.38 -3.87 7.44
N ILE A 355 -26.58 -4.55 6.65
CA ILE A 355 -25.59 -3.95 5.75
C ILE A 355 -26.34 -3.01 4.79
N GLY A 356 -25.91 -1.75 4.73
CA GLY A 356 -26.55 -0.68 3.95
C GLY A 356 -27.46 0.27 4.75
N ALA A 357 -27.78 -0.04 6.03
CA ALA A 357 -28.82 0.68 6.78
C ALA A 357 -28.39 1.94 7.59
N GLY A 358 -27.08 2.24 7.74
CA GLY A 358 -26.61 3.43 8.48
C GLY A 358 -25.64 3.15 9.65
N ASP A 359 -24.98 4.20 10.18
CA ASP A 359 -23.72 4.23 11.00
C ASP A 359 -23.69 3.48 12.37
N ALA A 360 -24.38 2.35 12.51
CA ALA A 360 -24.13 1.44 13.64
C ALA A 360 -22.83 0.65 13.40
N GLY A 361 -21.93 0.65 14.39
CA GLY A 361 -20.74 -0.21 14.39
C GLY A 361 -21.12 -1.69 14.54
N PHE A 362 -20.28 -2.58 14.02
CA PHE A 362 -20.38 -4.03 14.24
C PHE A 362 -19.45 -4.45 15.37
N GLU A 363 -19.82 -5.47 16.14
CA GLU A 363 -19.00 -6.01 17.23
C GLU A 363 -18.80 -7.52 17.07
N THR A 364 -17.61 -8.00 17.46
CA THR A 364 -17.29 -9.43 17.43
C THR A 364 -17.60 -10.07 18.77
N SER A 365 -18.44 -11.09 18.74
CA SER A 365 -18.74 -11.96 19.88
C SER A 365 -17.89 -13.24 19.80
N THR A 366 -17.28 -13.65 20.90
CA THR A 366 -16.40 -14.83 20.94
C THR A 366 -17.02 -15.97 21.74
N PHE A 367 -17.08 -17.16 21.16
CA PHE A 367 -17.66 -18.36 21.75
C PHE A 367 -16.64 -19.50 21.80
N SER A 368 -16.63 -20.28 22.89
CA SER A 368 -15.77 -21.46 23.03
C SER A 368 -16.38 -22.67 22.32
N VAL A 369 -15.56 -23.47 21.64
CA VAL A 369 -15.99 -24.60 20.82
C VAL A 369 -15.39 -25.90 21.35
N GLU A 370 -16.23 -26.92 21.53
CA GLU A 370 -15.79 -28.26 21.91
C GLU A 370 -15.30 -29.08 20.70
N GLU A 371 -14.37 -30.00 20.90
CA GLU A 371 -13.84 -30.87 19.85
C GLU A 371 -14.97 -31.68 19.21
N GLY A 372 -15.17 -31.52 17.90
CA GLY A 372 -16.23 -32.21 17.16
C GLY A 372 -17.59 -31.53 17.23
N SER A 373 -17.68 -30.31 17.78
CA SER A 373 -18.91 -29.50 17.72
C SER A 373 -19.29 -29.17 16.28
N VAL A 374 -20.58 -29.00 16.01
CA VAL A 374 -21.08 -28.59 14.69
C VAL A 374 -21.71 -27.21 14.80
N LEU A 375 -21.16 -26.23 14.07
CA LEU A 375 -21.73 -24.90 13.94
C LEU A 375 -22.69 -24.87 12.75
N ALA A 376 -23.93 -24.43 12.99
CA ALA A 376 -24.96 -24.25 11.98
C ALA A 376 -25.22 -22.75 11.73
N LEU A 377 -25.02 -22.33 10.49
CA LEU A 377 -25.40 -21.01 9.96
C LEU A 377 -26.51 -21.24 8.93
N TYR A 378 -27.57 -20.43 8.96
CA TYR A 378 -28.76 -20.65 8.15
C TYR A 378 -29.49 -19.34 7.89
N SER A 379 -30.28 -19.27 6.82
CA SER A 379 -31.19 -18.14 6.56
C SER A 379 -32.51 -18.27 7.32
N ASP A 380 -33.23 -17.16 7.44
CA ASP A 380 -34.56 -17.10 8.05
C ASP A 380 -35.56 -18.01 7.34
N GLY A 381 -35.49 -18.19 6.01
CA GLY A 381 -36.36 -19.11 5.28
C GLY A 381 -36.32 -20.58 5.76
N LEU A 382 -35.28 -21.00 6.51
CA LEU A 382 -35.26 -22.32 7.17
C LEU A 382 -36.20 -22.40 8.39
N VAL A 383 -36.35 -21.29 9.11
CA VAL A 383 -37.02 -21.21 10.42
C VAL A 383 -38.36 -20.47 10.36
N GLU A 384 -38.52 -19.58 9.38
CA GLU A 384 -39.74 -18.86 9.05
C GLU A 384 -40.51 -19.63 7.97
N ALA A 385 -41.50 -20.43 8.40
CA ALA A 385 -42.31 -21.25 7.50
C ALA A 385 -43.81 -21.04 7.75
N GLY A 386 -44.50 -20.44 6.78
CA GLY A 386 -45.95 -20.22 6.80
C GLY A 386 -46.42 -19.27 7.91
N ARG A 387 -47.10 -19.80 8.95
CA ARG A 387 -47.58 -19.01 10.11
C ARG A 387 -46.74 -19.21 11.38
N ARG A 388 -45.57 -19.85 11.28
CA ARG A 388 -44.70 -20.12 12.43
C ARG A 388 -43.79 -18.90 12.69
N ASP A 389 -43.69 -18.51 13.96
CA ASP A 389 -42.76 -17.47 14.40
C ASP A 389 -41.30 -17.94 14.31
N ILE A 390 -40.39 -17.03 13.97
CA ILE A 390 -38.96 -17.28 13.77
C ILE A 390 -38.34 -17.91 15.02
N GLU A 391 -38.70 -17.44 16.22
CA GLU A 391 -38.17 -17.97 17.48
C GLU A 391 -38.57 -19.44 17.73
N ASP A 392 -39.79 -19.82 17.35
CA ASP A 392 -40.27 -21.19 17.46
C ASP A 392 -39.61 -22.09 16.41
N GLY A 393 -39.32 -21.56 15.22
CA GLY A 393 -38.54 -22.22 14.17
C GLY A 393 -37.10 -22.50 14.60
N ILE A 394 -36.42 -21.51 15.20
CA ILE A 394 -35.06 -21.65 15.73
C ILE A 394 -35.00 -22.71 16.84
N ARG A 395 -35.97 -22.71 17.77
CA ARG A 395 -36.06 -23.75 18.81
C ARG A 395 -36.27 -25.14 18.21
N ALA A 396 -37.16 -25.27 17.22
CA ALA A 396 -37.39 -26.54 16.54
C ALA A 396 -36.14 -27.04 15.80
N LEU A 397 -35.36 -26.15 15.18
CA LEU A 397 -34.10 -26.46 14.53
C LEU A 397 -33.05 -26.93 15.54
N ALA A 398 -32.87 -26.20 16.64
CA ALA A 398 -31.96 -26.59 17.72
C ALA A 398 -32.33 -27.95 18.33
N ASP A 399 -33.61 -28.20 18.61
CA ASP A 399 -34.09 -29.49 19.15
C ASP A 399 -33.86 -30.65 18.15
N ARG A 400 -34.06 -30.41 16.86
CA ARG A 400 -33.89 -31.41 15.80
C ARG A 400 -32.42 -31.80 15.61
N LEU A 401 -31.54 -30.80 15.70
CA LEU A 401 -30.09 -30.92 15.60
C LEU A 401 -29.46 -31.47 16.89
N SER A 402 -30.14 -31.39 18.04
CA SER A 402 -29.69 -31.89 19.34
C SER A 402 -29.70 -33.42 19.51
N ARG A 403 -29.70 -34.17 18.40
CA ARG A 403 -29.56 -35.64 18.42
C ARG A 403 -28.08 -36.01 18.41
N PRO A 404 -27.65 -37.07 19.13
CA PRO A 404 -26.25 -37.51 19.10
C PRO A 404 -25.72 -37.65 17.68
N LEU A 405 -24.62 -36.97 17.39
CA LEU A 405 -24.08 -36.83 16.03
C LEU A 405 -23.15 -37.99 15.61
N ASP A 406 -22.90 -38.99 16.48
CA ASP A 406 -22.23 -40.31 16.29
C ASP A 406 -21.45 -40.53 14.97
N GLY A 407 -20.57 -39.61 14.58
CA GLY A 407 -19.84 -39.68 13.31
C GLY A 407 -20.70 -39.68 12.03
N ARG A 408 -21.97 -39.26 12.11
CA ARG A 408 -22.87 -39.16 10.94
C ARG A 408 -22.31 -38.14 9.94
N PRO A 409 -22.35 -38.41 8.62
CA PRO A 409 -21.93 -37.45 7.60
C PRO A 409 -22.81 -36.19 7.67
N LEU A 410 -22.20 -35.01 7.52
CA LEU A 410 -22.91 -33.73 7.66
C LEU A 410 -24.06 -33.57 6.66
N ASP A 411 -24.01 -34.23 5.51
CA ASP A 411 -25.13 -34.28 4.55
C ASP A 411 -26.41 -34.87 5.15
N ALA A 412 -26.30 -35.97 5.92
CA ALA A 412 -27.45 -36.59 6.58
C ALA A 412 -27.97 -35.73 7.75
N VAL A 413 -27.09 -34.93 8.36
CA VAL A 413 -27.47 -33.95 9.40
C VAL A 413 -28.20 -32.76 8.77
N CYS A 414 -27.77 -32.31 7.59
CA CYS A 414 -28.50 -31.31 6.82
C CYS A 414 -29.92 -31.79 6.47
N GLU A 415 -30.08 -33.00 5.93
CA GLU A 415 -31.42 -33.55 5.62
C GLU A 415 -32.34 -33.59 6.84
N ASP A 416 -31.81 -33.97 8.02
CA ASP A 416 -32.57 -33.99 9.27
C ASP A 416 -33.00 -32.58 9.72
N ALA A 417 -32.14 -31.58 9.50
CA ALA A 417 -32.41 -30.17 9.78
C ALA A 417 -33.48 -29.59 8.84
N MET A 418 -33.45 -29.97 7.55
CA MET A 418 -34.44 -29.53 6.57
C MET A 418 -35.86 -30.01 6.90
N ALA A 419 -36.02 -31.04 7.73
CA ALA A 419 -37.33 -31.51 8.20
C ALA A 419 -38.10 -30.46 9.06
N VAL A 420 -37.43 -29.39 9.52
CA VAL A 420 -38.05 -28.27 10.27
C VAL A 420 -39.08 -27.52 9.43
N LEU A 421 -38.88 -27.48 8.10
CA LEU A 421 -39.74 -26.77 7.13
C LEU A 421 -41.18 -27.31 7.10
N GLY A 422 -41.42 -28.55 7.57
CA GLY A 422 -42.75 -29.18 7.53
C GLY A 422 -43.24 -29.47 6.11
N ALA A 423 -44.52 -29.88 5.99
CA ALA A 423 -45.16 -30.18 4.70
C ALA A 423 -45.84 -28.95 4.04
N ASP A 424 -45.72 -27.77 4.66
CA ASP A 424 -46.36 -26.53 4.21
C ASP A 424 -45.49 -25.73 3.22
N ARG A 425 -46.15 -24.86 2.45
CA ARG A 425 -45.63 -24.17 1.27
C ARG A 425 -44.50 -23.20 1.63
N ARG A 426 -43.40 -23.28 0.87
CA ARG A 426 -42.20 -22.42 1.00
C ARG A 426 -42.38 -21.12 0.21
N GLU A 427 -42.32 -20.00 0.89
CA GLU A 427 -42.44 -18.67 0.28
C GLU A 427 -41.06 -18.04 -0.04
N ASP A 428 -39.98 -18.46 0.65
CA ASP A 428 -38.62 -17.91 0.52
C ASP A 428 -37.53 -18.97 0.28
N ASP A 429 -36.33 -18.51 -0.08
CA ASP A 429 -35.12 -19.32 -0.24
C ASP A 429 -34.63 -19.87 1.11
N VAL A 430 -33.95 -21.01 1.08
CA VAL A 430 -33.42 -21.66 2.27
C VAL A 430 -31.95 -21.99 2.09
N THR A 431 -31.13 -21.45 2.97
CA THR A 431 -29.69 -21.72 3.08
C THR A 431 -29.37 -22.37 4.41
N LEU A 432 -28.58 -23.45 4.37
CA LEU A 432 -28.02 -24.10 5.56
C LEU A 432 -26.55 -24.47 5.31
N LEU A 433 -25.66 -24.00 6.18
CA LEU A 433 -24.24 -24.33 6.22
C LEU A 433 -23.90 -24.92 7.60
N LEU A 434 -23.47 -26.19 7.60
CA LEU A 434 -22.96 -26.91 8.76
C LEU A 434 -21.43 -27.03 8.67
N ALA A 435 -20.75 -26.71 9.77
CA ALA A 435 -19.31 -26.87 9.91
C ALA A 435 -18.97 -27.70 11.14
N ARG A 436 -18.42 -28.90 10.97
CA ARG A 436 -17.85 -29.68 12.09
C ARG A 436 -16.47 -29.17 12.40
N LEU A 437 -16.27 -28.75 13.64
CA LEU A 437 -15.08 -28.04 14.11
C LEU A 437 -14.19 -29.00 14.90
N THR A 438 -12.98 -29.23 14.41
CA THR A 438 -11.98 -30.13 15.02
C THR A 438 -10.72 -29.35 15.37
N SER A 439 -9.77 -29.97 16.09
CA SER A 439 -8.47 -29.37 16.38
C SER A 439 -7.32 -30.34 16.03
N PRO A 440 -6.09 -29.83 15.80
CA PRO A 440 -4.93 -30.68 15.60
C PRO A 440 -4.67 -31.56 16.83
N GLN A 441 -4.60 -32.88 16.63
CA GLN A 441 -4.27 -33.80 17.72
C GLN A 441 -2.88 -33.47 18.30
N PRO A 442 -2.72 -33.45 19.64
CA PRO A 442 -1.41 -33.38 20.24
C PRO A 442 -0.62 -34.62 19.85
N ILE A 443 0.59 -34.41 19.30
CA ILE A 443 1.57 -35.48 19.10
C ILE A 443 1.88 -36.05 20.48
N THR A 444 1.33 -37.21 20.79
CA THR A 444 1.70 -37.98 21.97
C THR A 444 3.12 -38.52 21.75
N PRO A 445 4.09 -38.26 22.66
CA PRO A 445 5.38 -38.91 22.59
C PRO A 445 5.16 -40.42 22.81
N ASP A 446 5.58 -41.22 21.83
CA ASP A 446 5.48 -42.66 21.87
C ASP A 446 6.15 -43.22 23.14
N ALA A 447 5.36 -43.90 23.96
CA ALA A 447 5.73 -44.49 25.24
C ALA A 447 6.44 -45.82 25.01
N SER A 448 7.70 -45.78 24.55
CA SER A 448 8.52 -46.98 24.38
C SER A 448 10.03 -46.66 24.38
N ALA A 449 10.57 -46.26 25.53
CA ALA A 449 12.00 -46.42 25.83
C ALA A 449 12.26 -46.40 27.34
N THR A 450 12.30 -47.60 27.92
CA THR A 450 13.10 -48.03 29.09
C THR A 450 13.63 -46.98 30.08
N ARG A 451 13.10 -47.04 31.32
CA ARG A 451 13.73 -46.53 32.55
C ARG A 451 15.16 -47.04 32.71
N PRO A 452 16.05 -46.24 33.33
CA PRO A 452 16.77 -46.75 34.49
C PRO A 452 16.71 -45.83 35.72
N ALA A 453 16.40 -46.48 36.84
CA ALA A 453 16.85 -46.30 38.24
C ALA A 453 17.01 -44.90 38.90
N ALA A 454 16.55 -44.84 40.15
CA ALA A 454 16.59 -43.71 41.07
C ALA A 454 17.94 -43.53 41.79
N VAL A 455 18.42 -42.26 41.81
CA VAL A 455 19.05 -41.41 42.86
C VAL A 455 20.15 -42.00 43.78
N PRO A 456 21.23 -41.24 44.04
CA PRO A 456 21.34 -40.62 45.36
C PRO A 456 21.73 -39.12 45.35
N ALA A 457 21.34 -38.45 46.43
CA ALA A 457 21.40 -37.02 46.69
C ALA A 457 22.83 -36.45 46.86
N GLY A 458 23.04 -35.21 46.42
CA GLY A 458 24.18 -34.37 46.77
C GLY A 458 24.22 -33.04 46.01
N GLU A 459 24.37 -31.95 46.77
CA GLU A 459 24.79 -30.58 46.39
C GLU A 459 23.77 -29.57 45.80
N VAL A 460 23.28 -28.73 46.71
CA VAL A 460 23.08 -27.27 46.68
C VAL A 460 22.83 -26.60 45.32
N ALA A 461 21.63 -26.03 45.22
CA ALA A 461 21.09 -25.23 44.14
C ALA A 461 22.09 -24.19 43.56
N ARG A 462 22.40 -24.35 42.27
CA ARG A 462 22.72 -23.23 41.38
C ARG A 462 21.43 -22.82 40.68
N THR A 463 20.93 -21.64 41.00
CA THR A 463 19.88 -20.95 40.25
C THR A 463 20.43 -20.54 38.89
N GLY A 464 20.34 -21.43 37.90
CA GLY A 464 20.52 -21.08 36.49
C GLY A 464 19.24 -20.47 35.96
N GLY A 465 19.27 -19.19 35.59
CA GLY A 465 18.25 -18.58 34.73
C GLY A 465 18.29 -19.19 33.31
N PRO A 466 17.27 -18.91 32.47
CA PRO A 466 17.18 -19.45 31.12
C PRO A 466 18.39 -19.02 30.25
N GLU A 467 18.93 -19.97 29.49
CA GLU A 467 20.03 -19.75 28.53
C GLU A 467 19.69 -18.64 27.53
N GLU A 468 20.54 -17.61 27.48
CA GLU A 468 20.30 -16.36 26.74
C GLU A 468 20.49 -16.53 25.23
N ALA A 469 19.52 -16.05 24.44
CA ALA A 469 19.73 -15.73 23.03
C ALA A 469 20.90 -14.73 22.88
N GLY A 470 21.83 -15.01 21.97
CA GLY A 470 23.07 -14.24 21.78
C GLY A 470 22.85 -12.74 21.46
N MET A 471 23.84 -11.91 21.79
CA MET A 471 23.78 -10.46 21.57
C MET A 471 23.91 -10.10 20.08
N VAL A 472 22.83 -9.57 19.49
CA VAL A 472 22.74 -9.18 18.07
C VAL A 472 23.42 -7.82 17.81
N GLY A 473 24.16 -7.70 16.70
CA GLY A 473 24.63 -6.42 16.14
C GLY A 473 25.72 -5.65 16.93
N ARG A 474 26.32 -6.23 17.99
CA ARG A 474 27.26 -5.51 18.90
C ARG A 474 28.71 -6.00 18.89
N VAL A 475 29.12 -6.71 17.84
CA VAL A 475 30.46 -7.29 17.73
C VAL A 475 31.55 -6.21 17.75
N ARG A 476 31.31 -5.08 17.07
CA ARG A 476 32.25 -3.97 16.99
C ARG A 476 32.45 -3.31 18.34
N GLU A 477 31.37 -2.97 19.03
CA GLU A 477 31.41 -2.31 20.34
C GLU A 477 32.06 -3.18 21.40
N LEU A 478 31.78 -4.49 21.41
CA LEU A 478 32.45 -5.44 22.31
C LEU A 478 33.97 -5.51 22.05
N GLY A 479 34.38 -5.51 20.78
CA GLY A 479 35.80 -5.44 20.41
C GLY A 479 36.45 -4.13 20.84
N GLU A 480 35.73 -3.02 20.71
CA GLU A 480 36.19 -1.70 21.10
C GLU A 480 36.31 -1.53 22.62
N ILE A 481 35.35 -2.03 23.40
CA ILE A 481 35.43 -2.09 24.87
C ILE A 481 36.68 -2.84 25.30
N GLY A 482 36.92 -4.03 24.71
CA GLY A 482 38.13 -4.81 25.00
C GLY A 482 39.42 -4.08 24.65
N ARG A 483 39.45 -3.33 23.54
CA ARG A 483 40.61 -2.51 23.14
C ARG A 483 40.83 -1.33 24.09
N LEU A 484 39.76 -0.65 24.48
CA LEU A 484 39.82 0.49 25.39
C LEU A 484 40.25 0.05 26.79
N LEU A 485 39.71 -1.04 27.33
CA LEU A 485 40.11 -1.57 28.65
C LEU A 485 41.54 -2.10 28.69
N ARG A 486 42.20 -2.35 27.54
CA ARG A 486 43.64 -2.65 27.48
C ARG A 486 44.53 -1.41 27.52
N SER A 487 44.00 -0.25 27.14
CA SER A 487 44.76 1.00 27.00
C SER A 487 44.37 2.06 28.03
N ALA A 488 43.22 1.91 28.67
CA ALA A 488 42.65 2.82 29.65
C ALA A 488 42.06 2.04 30.84
N ARG A 489 42.12 2.67 32.01
CA ARG A 489 41.60 2.08 33.27
C ARG A 489 40.17 2.50 33.59
N LEU A 490 39.63 3.48 32.86
CA LEU A 490 38.25 3.92 32.97
C LEU A 490 37.63 4.04 31.59
N VAL A 491 36.58 3.25 31.36
CA VAL A 491 35.76 3.33 30.15
C VAL A 491 34.31 3.59 30.57
N THR A 492 33.69 4.59 29.96
CA THR A 492 32.28 4.93 30.23
C THR A 492 31.42 4.72 28.99
N LEU A 493 30.45 3.83 29.09
CA LEU A 493 29.45 3.60 28.08
C LEU A 493 28.35 4.65 28.20
N THR A 494 28.20 5.49 27.19
CA THR A 494 27.17 6.55 27.14
C THR A 494 26.12 6.27 26.09
N GLY A 495 24.87 6.67 26.33
CA GLY A 495 23.78 6.48 25.36
C GLY A 495 22.41 6.61 26.03
N MET A 496 21.35 6.71 25.22
CA MET A 496 19.98 6.87 25.72
C MET A 496 19.50 5.66 26.54
N GLY A 497 18.38 5.80 27.26
CA GLY A 497 17.74 4.67 27.94
C GLY A 497 17.33 3.58 26.94
N GLY A 498 17.51 2.30 27.30
CA GLY A 498 17.05 1.18 26.48
C GLY A 498 17.96 0.75 25.30
N VAL A 499 19.11 1.42 25.04
CA VAL A 499 20.06 0.99 23.97
C VAL A 499 20.89 -0.26 24.30
N GLY A 500 20.75 -0.79 25.52
CA GLY A 500 21.44 -2.01 25.96
C GLY A 500 22.83 -1.80 26.57
N LYS A 501 23.13 -0.62 27.13
CA LYS A 501 24.44 -0.34 27.77
C LYS A 501 24.79 -1.35 28.88
N SER A 502 23.83 -1.65 29.75
CA SER A 502 23.95 -2.63 30.84
C SER A 502 24.21 -4.05 30.33
N ARG A 503 23.42 -4.48 29.32
CA ARG A 503 23.60 -5.78 28.66
C ARG A 503 24.96 -5.89 27.97
N LEU A 504 25.40 -4.80 27.32
CA LEU A 504 26.70 -4.71 26.67
C LEU A 504 27.86 -4.77 27.68
N ALA A 505 27.72 -4.10 28.83
CA ALA A 505 28.71 -4.15 29.89
C ALA A 505 28.84 -5.56 30.48
N ARG A 506 27.72 -6.25 30.71
CA ARG A 506 27.71 -7.63 31.22
C ARG A 506 28.28 -8.64 30.21
N GLU A 507 27.94 -8.52 28.93
CA GLU A 507 28.52 -9.34 27.87
C GLU A 507 30.04 -9.11 27.73
N ALA A 508 30.49 -7.85 27.85
CA ALA A 508 31.91 -7.52 27.89
C ALA A 508 32.59 -8.12 29.15
N ALA A 509 31.89 -8.11 30.29
CA ALA A 509 32.34 -8.71 31.54
C ALA A 509 32.70 -10.18 31.34
N GLU A 510 31.77 -10.97 30.78
CA GLU A 510 31.94 -12.41 30.56
C GLU A 510 33.12 -12.72 29.63
N ARG A 511 33.25 -11.97 28.52
CA ARG A 511 34.36 -12.14 27.56
C ARG A 511 35.74 -11.78 28.14
N LEU A 512 35.77 -10.88 29.11
CA LEU A 512 37.01 -10.38 29.71
C LEU A 512 37.38 -11.07 31.03
N ARG A 513 36.58 -12.03 31.52
CA ARG A 513 36.84 -12.74 32.78
C ARG A 513 38.25 -13.32 32.89
N THR A 514 38.78 -13.86 31.79
CA THR A 514 40.13 -14.45 31.75
C THR A 514 41.25 -13.41 31.84
N SER A 515 40.96 -12.12 31.58
CA SER A 515 41.93 -11.02 31.63
C SER A 515 42.08 -10.40 33.03
N PHE A 516 41.14 -10.69 33.94
CA PHE A 516 41.07 -10.15 35.30
C PHE A 516 41.09 -11.30 36.33
N PRO A 517 42.28 -11.74 36.80
CA PRO A 517 42.42 -12.92 37.65
C PRO A 517 41.75 -12.77 39.01
N ASP A 518 41.58 -11.54 39.50
CA ASP A 518 40.92 -11.25 40.78
C ASP A 518 39.41 -11.00 40.66
N GLY A 519 38.83 -11.28 39.48
CA GLY A 519 37.39 -11.28 39.26
C GLY A 519 36.84 -10.06 38.52
N VAL A 520 35.59 -10.20 38.08
CA VAL A 520 34.78 -9.14 37.46
C VAL A 520 33.52 -8.97 38.31
N HIS A 521 33.29 -7.77 38.83
CA HIS A 521 32.20 -7.48 39.76
C HIS A 521 31.30 -6.39 39.19
N THR A 522 29.98 -6.59 39.25
CA THR A 522 28.99 -5.64 38.76
C THR A 522 28.21 -5.07 39.93
N VAL A 523 28.15 -3.75 40.02
CA VAL A 523 27.39 -2.99 41.01
C VAL A 523 26.28 -2.27 40.27
N ASP A 524 25.04 -2.65 40.56
CA ASP A 524 23.85 -2.00 40.00
C ASP A 524 23.44 -0.82 40.87
N LEU A 525 23.45 0.39 40.28
CA LEU A 525 23.09 1.62 40.97
C LEU A 525 21.63 2.02 40.74
N ALA A 526 20.84 1.22 40.01
CA ALA A 526 19.46 1.56 39.66
C ALA A 526 18.53 1.74 40.88
N GLU A 527 18.81 1.06 42.00
CA GLU A 527 18.04 1.15 43.25
C GLU A 527 18.72 2.04 44.32
N LEU A 528 19.79 2.78 43.96
CA LEU A 528 20.50 3.63 44.90
C LEU A 528 19.68 4.89 45.23
N HIS A 529 19.17 4.98 46.45
CA HIS A 529 18.34 6.10 46.91
C HIS A 529 19.16 7.26 47.51
N ASP A 530 20.23 6.96 48.26
CA ASP A 530 21.16 7.96 48.79
C ASP A 530 22.56 7.78 48.14
N PRO A 531 23.07 8.77 47.38
CA PRO A 531 24.40 8.75 46.81
C PRO A 531 25.53 8.47 47.82
N ALA A 532 25.34 8.78 49.11
CA ALA A 532 26.34 8.54 50.15
C ALA A 532 26.58 7.04 50.45
N GLU A 533 25.63 6.17 50.10
CA GLU A 533 25.69 4.72 50.34
C GLU A 533 26.49 3.96 49.25
N LEU A 534 26.96 4.65 48.21
CA LEU A 534 27.71 4.04 47.11
C LEU A 534 28.93 3.21 47.58
N PRO A 535 29.80 3.70 48.49
CA PRO A 535 30.93 2.90 48.98
C PRO A 535 30.50 1.63 49.73
N ALA A 536 29.41 1.71 50.51
CA ALA A 536 28.82 0.58 51.23
C ALA A 536 28.38 -0.52 50.25
N LEU A 537 27.61 -0.12 49.23
CA LEU A 537 27.08 -1.02 48.21
C LEU A 537 28.20 -1.74 47.44
N VAL A 538 29.27 -1.01 47.10
CA VAL A 538 30.45 -1.61 46.46
C VAL A 538 31.15 -2.59 47.41
N ALA A 539 31.32 -2.26 48.69
CA ALA A 539 31.94 -3.14 49.68
C ALA A 539 31.14 -4.45 49.86
N THR A 540 29.80 -4.36 49.94
CA THR A 540 28.93 -5.53 50.03
C THR A 540 29.01 -6.40 48.77
N THR A 541 29.05 -5.79 47.58
CA THR A 541 29.20 -6.51 46.30
C THR A 541 30.53 -7.25 46.18
N LEU A 542 31.57 -6.75 46.84
CA LEU A 542 32.89 -7.40 46.93
C LEU A 542 32.97 -8.46 48.05
N GLY A 543 31.88 -8.70 48.79
CA GLY A 543 31.76 -9.79 49.77
C GLY A 543 32.13 -9.43 51.22
N PHE A 544 32.05 -8.15 51.61
CA PHE A 544 32.33 -7.70 52.98
C PHE A 544 31.05 -7.56 53.83
N ALA A 545 31.08 -8.03 55.09
CA ALA A 545 29.91 -8.12 55.97
C ALA A 545 30.01 -7.29 57.28
N GLU A 546 31.10 -6.55 57.52
CA GLU A 546 31.26 -5.71 58.71
C GLU A 546 31.39 -4.21 58.35
N PRO A 547 30.58 -3.32 58.94
CA PRO A 547 30.70 -1.87 58.72
C PRO A 547 31.92 -1.31 59.47
N ASP A 548 32.80 -0.62 58.74
CA ASP A 548 33.95 0.15 59.26
C ASP A 548 33.60 1.66 59.16
N ALA A 549 34.19 2.54 59.98
CA ALA A 549 33.78 3.96 60.03
C ALA A 549 34.11 4.79 58.77
N ASP A 550 34.91 4.26 57.84
CA ASP A 550 35.25 4.85 56.54
C ASP A 550 35.29 3.75 55.45
N GLU A 551 34.11 3.45 54.91
CA GLU A 551 33.90 2.38 53.92
C GLU A 551 34.62 2.66 52.58
N GLY A 552 34.81 3.93 52.22
CA GLY A 552 35.58 4.33 51.03
C GLY A 552 37.05 3.96 51.14
N ALA A 553 37.67 4.21 52.31
CA ALA A 553 39.04 3.78 52.58
C ALA A 553 39.16 2.25 52.75
N ALA A 554 38.12 1.58 53.23
CA ALA A 554 38.06 0.12 53.32
C ALA A 554 38.06 -0.55 51.94
N VAL A 555 37.22 -0.08 51.00
CA VAL A 555 37.20 -0.59 49.62
C VAL A 555 38.57 -0.39 48.94
N GLN A 556 39.20 0.78 49.12
CA GLN A 556 40.52 1.05 48.55
C GLN A 556 41.60 0.09 49.08
N ARG A 557 41.60 -0.21 50.38
CA ARG A 557 42.51 -1.21 50.98
C ARG A 557 42.26 -2.62 50.44
N LEU A 558 40.99 -2.98 50.21
CA LEU A 558 40.59 -4.31 49.75
C LEU A 558 41.03 -4.59 48.31
N VAL A 559 40.90 -3.58 47.43
CA VAL A 559 41.26 -3.70 46.02
C VAL A 559 42.74 -3.39 45.75
N ALA A 560 43.47 -2.91 46.77
CA ALA A 560 44.90 -2.63 46.66
C ALA A 560 45.67 -3.91 46.31
N GLY A 561 46.42 -3.85 45.21
CA GLY A 561 47.20 -4.98 44.69
C GLY A 561 46.43 -6.00 43.86
N ARG A 562 45.10 -5.86 43.71
CA ARG A 562 44.28 -6.75 42.85
C ARG A 562 44.18 -6.24 41.41
N ARG A 563 44.07 -7.18 40.48
CA ARG A 563 43.78 -6.99 39.06
C ARG A 563 42.37 -7.46 38.73
N MET A 564 41.43 -6.53 38.88
CA MET A 564 40.00 -6.78 38.73
C MET A 564 39.31 -5.72 37.86
N LEU A 565 38.14 -6.07 37.35
CA LEU A 565 37.23 -5.16 36.64
C LEU A 565 36.00 -4.90 37.51
N LEU A 566 35.72 -3.62 37.78
CA LEU A 566 34.52 -3.17 38.45
C LEU A 566 33.57 -2.53 37.42
N ILE A 567 32.34 -3.03 37.34
CA ILE A 567 31.29 -2.49 36.49
C ILE A 567 30.36 -1.67 37.36
N LEU A 568 30.21 -0.38 37.06
CA LEU A 568 29.25 0.51 37.72
C LEU A 568 28.11 0.79 36.74
N ASP A 569 26.97 0.13 36.94
CA ASP A 569 25.82 0.26 36.06
C ASP A 569 24.89 1.38 36.55
N SER A 570 24.32 2.18 35.65
CA SER A 570 23.40 3.28 35.96
C SER A 570 24.01 4.45 36.76
N CYS A 571 25.23 4.90 36.40
CA CYS A 571 25.93 5.98 37.11
C CYS A 571 25.20 7.35 37.05
N GLU A 572 24.20 7.53 36.20
CA GLU A 572 23.35 8.73 36.21
C GLU A 572 22.57 8.95 37.51
N GLN A 573 22.42 7.93 38.37
CA GLN A 573 21.76 8.06 39.67
C GLN A 573 22.58 8.88 40.67
N ALA A 574 23.91 8.90 40.52
CA ALA A 574 24.81 9.63 41.42
C ALA A 574 26.09 10.10 40.71
N PRO A 575 26.02 10.93 39.65
CA PRO A 575 27.14 11.20 38.76
C PRO A 575 28.33 11.85 39.48
N GLY A 576 28.06 12.80 40.39
CA GLY A 576 29.11 13.48 41.17
C GLY A 576 29.81 12.55 42.16
N THR A 577 29.05 11.73 42.88
CA THR A 577 29.60 10.78 43.87
C THR A 577 30.32 9.63 43.19
N CYS A 578 29.78 9.11 42.07
CA CYS A 578 30.43 8.11 41.23
C CYS A 578 31.78 8.61 40.71
N ALA A 579 31.82 9.84 40.17
CA ALA A 579 33.07 10.44 39.69
C ALA A 579 34.12 10.57 40.80
N ALA A 580 33.73 11.05 41.98
CA ALA A 580 34.61 11.18 43.14
C ALA A 580 35.13 9.82 43.64
N PHE A 581 34.25 8.82 43.73
CA PHE A 581 34.59 7.46 44.15
C PHE A 581 35.55 6.79 43.18
N VAL A 582 35.25 6.81 41.87
CA VAL A 582 36.09 6.23 40.82
C VAL A 582 37.46 6.91 40.78
N ALA A 583 37.51 8.25 40.91
CA ALA A 583 38.78 8.98 40.99
C ALA A 583 39.62 8.59 42.21
N GLY A 584 38.99 8.35 43.37
CA GLY A 584 39.66 7.81 44.56
C GLY A 584 40.20 6.39 44.34
N LEU A 585 39.35 5.50 43.83
CA LEU A 585 39.65 4.09 43.58
C LEU A 585 40.82 3.90 42.60
N LEU A 586 40.79 4.61 41.47
CA LEU A 586 41.82 4.49 40.43
C LEU A 586 43.18 5.03 40.89
N ARG A 587 43.21 5.99 41.83
CA ARG A 587 44.46 6.47 42.46
C ARG A 587 45.03 5.48 43.45
N ALA A 588 44.18 4.85 44.27
CA ALA A 588 44.61 3.95 45.34
C ALA A 588 45.01 2.56 44.84
N ALA A 589 44.41 2.06 43.75
CA ALA A 589 44.60 0.68 43.30
C ALA A 589 44.95 0.58 41.80
N PRO A 590 46.25 0.58 41.41
CA PRO A 590 46.70 0.61 40.01
C PRO A 590 46.23 -0.56 39.13
N GLY A 591 45.92 -1.72 39.73
CA GLY A 591 45.47 -2.92 39.01
C GLY A 591 43.97 -2.94 38.68
N VAL A 592 43.18 -2.02 39.25
CA VAL A 592 41.73 -1.96 39.06
C VAL A 592 41.38 -1.20 37.78
N HIS A 593 40.44 -1.77 37.02
CA HIS A 593 39.78 -1.15 35.86
C HIS A 593 38.30 -0.94 36.18
N VAL A 594 37.73 0.14 35.65
CA VAL A 594 36.32 0.49 35.83
C VAL A 594 35.64 0.61 34.47
N LEU A 595 34.52 -0.10 34.32
CA LEU A 595 33.58 0.06 33.21
C LEU A 595 32.28 0.67 33.77
N ALA A 596 32.06 1.96 33.52
CA ALA A 596 30.85 2.64 33.94
C ALA A 596 29.82 2.64 32.82
N THR A 597 28.53 2.58 33.15
CA THR A 597 27.44 2.87 32.20
C THR A 597 26.69 4.11 32.68
N GLY A 598 26.25 4.93 31.74
CA GLY A 598 25.27 5.97 32.04
C GLY A 598 24.87 6.83 30.85
N ARG A 599 24.21 7.96 31.11
CA ARG A 599 23.73 8.86 30.05
C ARG A 599 24.78 9.88 29.61
N SER A 600 25.74 10.19 30.47
CA SER A 600 26.79 11.17 30.23
C SER A 600 28.13 10.69 30.80
N PRO A 601 29.26 11.26 30.34
CA PRO A 601 30.58 10.96 30.90
C PRO A 601 30.67 11.36 32.38
N LEU A 602 31.46 10.61 33.16
CA LEU A 602 31.75 10.91 34.57
C LEU A 602 32.71 12.09 34.76
N ARG A 603 33.43 12.48 33.70
CA ARG A 603 34.42 13.57 33.67
C ARG A 603 35.59 13.35 34.64
N VAL A 604 36.06 12.12 34.74
CA VAL A 604 37.24 11.75 35.53
C VAL A 604 38.48 11.75 34.63
N ALA A 605 39.63 12.18 35.16
CA ALA A 605 40.87 12.19 34.39
C ALA A 605 41.26 10.78 33.91
N GLY A 606 41.54 10.64 32.61
CA GLY A 606 41.84 9.33 31.99
C GLY A 606 40.61 8.51 31.59
N GLU A 607 39.40 9.10 31.66
CA GLU A 607 38.17 8.50 31.15
C GLU A 607 38.16 8.42 29.61
N HIS A 608 37.82 7.23 29.09
CA HIS A 608 37.48 7.04 27.68
C HIS A 608 35.98 6.80 27.53
N VAL A 609 35.32 7.64 26.74
CA VAL A 609 33.88 7.57 26.51
C VAL A 609 33.60 6.78 25.23
N LEU A 610 32.80 5.72 25.35
CA LEU A 610 32.25 4.99 24.20
C LEU A 610 30.76 5.27 24.10
N ARG A 611 30.33 5.89 22.99
CA ARG A 611 28.91 6.19 22.74
C ARG A 611 28.25 4.99 22.08
N ILE A 612 27.17 4.50 22.69
CA ILE A 612 26.35 3.40 22.20
C ILE A 612 25.13 3.98 21.48
N GLU A 613 25.05 3.72 20.18
CA GLU A 613 23.95 4.14 19.32
C GLU A 613 22.86 3.06 19.25
N ALA A 614 21.68 3.41 18.72
CA ALA A 614 20.64 2.42 18.42
C ALA A 614 21.11 1.41 17.35
N LEU A 615 20.44 0.26 17.26
CA LEU A 615 20.79 -0.78 16.27
C LEU A 615 20.51 -0.29 14.85
N PHE A 616 21.34 -0.72 13.90
CA PHE A 616 21.06 -0.51 12.49
C PHE A 616 19.83 -1.30 12.06
N PRO A 617 19.12 -0.90 10.99
CA PRO A 617 17.86 -1.53 10.60
C PRO A 617 17.93 -3.05 10.40
N ASP A 618 19.05 -3.57 9.90
CA ASP A 618 19.26 -5.01 9.72
C ASP A 618 19.45 -5.74 11.05
N ASP A 619 20.28 -5.21 11.96
CA ASP A 619 20.49 -5.75 13.30
C ASP A 619 19.23 -5.64 14.17
N ALA A 620 18.48 -4.55 14.02
CA ALA A 620 17.21 -4.32 14.70
C ALA A 620 16.15 -5.33 14.26
N LEU A 621 16.08 -5.62 12.95
CA LEU A 621 15.23 -6.66 12.39
C LEU A 621 15.65 -8.06 12.86
N GLU A 622 16.95 -8.34 12.89
CA GLU A 622 17.47 -9.61 13.40
C GLU A 622 17.10 -9.80 14.88
N LEU A 623 17.27 -8.76 15.71
CA LEU A 623 16.85 -8.77 17.11
C LEU A 623 15.35 -8.99 17.25
N PHE A 624 14.53 -8.28 16.46
CA PHE A 624 13.08 -8.46 16.46
C PHE A 624 12.70 -9.91 16.13
N LEU A 625 13.28 -10.49 15.09
CA LEU A 625 13.01 -11.87 14.67
C LEU A 625 13.46 -12.90 15.71
N ALA A 626 14.63 -12.69 16.33
CA ALA A 626 15.12 -13.54 17.41
C ALA A 626 14.16 -13.52 18.61
N GLN A 627 13.75 -12.32 19.03
CA GLN A 627 12.84 -12.13 20.16
C GLN A 627 11.40 -12.57 19.85
N ALA A 628 10.97 -12.46 18.60
CA ALA A 628 9.67 -12.93 18.15
C ALA A 628 9.60 -14.46 18.14
N LYS A 629 10.66 -15.14 17.70
CA LYS A 629 10.78 -16.61 17.77
C LYS A 629 10.83 -17.15 19.19
N GLU A 630 11.46 -16.40 20.09
CA GLU A 630 11.48 -16.73 21.51
C GLU A 630 10.12 -16.50 22.17
N SER A 631 9.40 -15.48 21.73
CA SER A 631 8.06 -15.13 22.23
C SER A 631 6.95 -16.05 21.70
N VAL A 632 7.05 -16.49 20.45
CA VAL A 632 6.09 -17.37 19.78
C VAL A 632 6.83 -18.49 19.05
N ALA A 633 6.67 -19.72 19.51
CA ALA A 633 7.33 -20.88 18.91
C ALA A 633 6.91 -21.05 17.43
N GLY A 634 7.89 -21.17 16.54
CA GLY A 634 7.65 -21.31 15.09
C GLY A 634 7.40 -20.00 14.34
N PHE A 635 7.56 -18.83 15.00
CA PHE A 635 7.39 -17.53 14.34
C PHE A 635 8.32 -17.39 13.12
N SER A 636 7.71 -17.13 11.96
CA SER A 636 8.40 -16.82 10.71
C SER A 636 7.61 -15.77 9.94
N LEU A 637 8.34 -14.89 9.24
CA LEU A 637 7.75 -13.84 8.41
C LEU A 637 7.96 -14.16 6.94
N SER A 638 6.98 -13.83 6.10
CA SER A 638 7.12 -13.91 4.64
C SER A 638 8.12 -12.87 4.12
N SER A 639 8.56 -13.00 2.86
CA SER A 639 9.44 -12.01 2.24
C SER A 639 8.81 -10.60 2.15
N GLN A 640 7.48 -10.51 2.10
CA GLN A 640 6.75 -9.24 2.12
C GLN A 640 6.69 -8.65 3.55
N ASP A 641 6.53 -9.49 4.56
CA ASP A 641 6.44 -9.05 5.97
C ASP A 641 7.78 -8.62 6.56
N LEU A 642 8.90 -9.10 6.00
CA LEU A 642 10.23 -8.63 6.39
C LEU A 642 10.43 -7.12 6.16
N LEU A 643 9.84 -6.56 5.08
CA LEU A 643 9.87 -5.11 4.84
C LEU A 643 9.04 -4.35 5.88
N ARG A 644 7.92 -4.93 6.30
CA ARG A 644 7.02 -4.40 7.33
C ARG A 644 7.66 -4.44 8.72
N ALA A 645 8.32 -5.54 9.07
CA ALA A 645 9.04 -5.67 10.33
C ALA A 645 10.24 -4.72 10.38
N ARG A 646 10.91 -4.50 9.25
CA ARG A 646 11.94 -3.46 9.13
C ARG A 646 11.35 -2.08 9.38
N HIS A 647 10.17 -1.79 8.84
CA HIS A 647 9.48 -0.52 9.09
C HIS A 647 9.10 -0.35 10.57
N LEU A 648 8.61 -1.40 11.23
CA LEU A 648 8.39 -1.43 12.67
C LEU A 648 9.67 -1.13 13.46
N CYS A 649 10.78 -1.82 13.14
CA CYS A 649 12.07 -1.58 13.80
C CYS A 649 12.58 -0.15 13.61
N GLN A 650 12.33 0.45 12.45
CA GLN A 650 12.62 1.86 12.18
C GLN A 650 11.74 2.80 13.01
N ARG A 651 10.45 2.51 13.15
CA ARG A 651 9.52 3.28 14.00
C ARG A 651 9.85 3.17 15.49
N LEU A 652 10.47 2.06 15.90
CA LEU A 652 10.99 1.86 17.26
C LEU A 652 12.43 2.41 17.43
N ASP A 653 12.88 3.25 16.48
CA ASP A 653 14.19 3.93 16.47
C ASP A 653 15.41 2.99 16.58
N GLY A 654 15.25 1.68 16.30
CA GLY A 654 16.31 0.69 16.50
C GLY A 654 16.68 0.47 17.98
N ILE A 655 15.84 0.90 18.92
CA ILE A 655 16.09 0.76 20.36
C ILE A 655 15.82 -0.70 20.77
N PRO A 656 16.84 -1.47 21.21
CA PRO A 656 16.69 -2.88 21.59
C PRO A 656 15.54 -3.15 22.56
N LEU A 657 15.41 -2.33 23.62
CA LEU A 657 14.33 -2.50 24.59
C LEU A 657 12.94 -2.33 23.95
N ALA A 658 12.78 -1.35 23.07
CA ALA A 658 11.50 -1.13 22.39
C ALA A 658 11.17 -2.30 21.45
N ILE A 659 12.18 -2.83 20.75
CA ILE A 659 12.09 -4.00 19.87
C ILE A 659 11.71 -5.26 20.66
N GLU A 660 12.39 -5.52 21.79
CA GLU A 660 12.10 -6.64 22.68
C GLU A 660 10.67 -6.56 23.24
N LEU A 661 10.24 -5.37 23.65
CA LEU A 661 8.87 -5.16 24.12
C LEU A 661 7.83 -5.39 23.02
N ALA A 662 8.07 -4.87 21.80
CA ALA A 662 7.19 -5.08 20.65
C ALA A 662 7.14 -6.55 20.22
N ALA A 663 8.28 -7.24 20.15
CA ALA A 663 8.33 -8.67 19.87
C ALA A 663 7.63 -9.48 20.96
N GLY A 664 7.79 -9.10 22.23
CA GLY A 664 7.11 -9.72 23.37
C GLY A 664 5.59 -9.56 23.35
N ARG A 665 5.05 -8.59 22.59
CA ARG A 665 3.60 -8.44 22.35
C ARG A 665 3.06 -9.49 21.39
N LEU A 666 3.89 -10.14 20.58
CA LEU A 666 3.45 -11.18 19.64
C LEU A 666 2.80 -12.38 20.35
N ARG A 667 3.02 -12.54 21.66
CA ARG A 667 2.28 -13.50 22.51
C ARG A 667 0.79 -13.21 22.65
N LYS A 668 0.36 -11.97 22.44
CA LYS A 668 -1.00 -11.48 22.69
C LYS A 668 -1.61 -10.75 21.49
N LEU A 669 -0.77 -10.27 20.57
CA LEU A 669 -1.15 -9.44 19.43
C LEU A 669 -0.47 -10.02 18.18
N PRO A 670 -1.22 -10.46 17.16
CA PRO A 670 -0.67 -10.82 15.86
C PRO A 670 0.23 -9.72 15.29
N PHE A 671 1.21 -10.11 14.45
CA PHE A 671 2.13 -9.16 13.81
C PHE A 671 1.40 -8.07 13.00
N GLU A 672 0.29 -8.42 12.36
CA GLU A 672 -0.55 -7.47 11.61
C GLU A 672 -1.18 -6.41 12.49
N ASP A 673 -1.66 -6.79 13.68
CA ASP A 673 -2.24 -5.84 14.64
C ASP A 673 -1.16 -4.97 15.29
N LEU A 674 0.03 -5.53 15.50
CA LEU A 674 1.21 -4.76 15.90
C LEU A 674 1.55 -3.71 14.82
N MET A 675 1.44 -4.07 13.54
CA MET A 675 1.63 -3.14 12.42
C MET A 675 0.48 -2.11 12.31
N GLY A 676 -0.75 -2.49 12.63
CA GLY A 676 -1.91 -1.58 12.64
C GLY A 676 -1.83 -0.49 13.71
N ARG A 677 -1.04 -0.70 14.76
CA ARG A 677 -0.86 0.23 15.90
C ARG A 677 0.41 1.07 15.80
N LEU A 678 1.09 1.07 14.65
CA LEU A 678 2.36 1.77 14.45
C LEU A 678 2.30 3.30 14.63
N ASP A 679 1.12 3.90 14.55
CA ASP A 679 0.96 5.35 14.64
C ASP A 679 1.03 5.86 16.09
N ASP A 680 0.94 4.96 17.09
CA ASP A 680 1.22 5.26 18.49
C ASP A 680 2.19 4.23 19.10
N PRO A 681 3.51 4.53 19.13
CA PRO A 681 4.51 3.68 19.76
C PRO A 681 4.24 3.40 21.24
N PHE A 682 3.55 4.29 21.96
CA PHE A 682 3.21 4.04 23.36
C PHE A 682 2.03 3.08 23.45
N GLU A 683 0.98 3.25 22.67
CA GLU A 683 -0.16 2.31 22.62
C GLU A 683 0.28 0.91 22.18
N LEU A 684 1.13 0.85 21.15
CA LEU A 684 1.78 -0.36 20.65
C LEU A 684 2.57 -1.09 21.75
N LEU A 685 3.17 -0.33 22.66
CA LEU A 685 3.92 -0.86 23.80
C LEU A 685 3.11 -1.01 25.09
N THR A 686 1.83 -0.56 25.17
CA THR A 686 1.07 -0.43 26.44
C THR A 686 -0.38 -0.97 26.46
N GLY A 687 -0.94 -1.56 25.40
CA GLY A 687 -2.36 -1.96 25.29
C GLY A 687 -3.19 -2.29 26.57
N GLU A 688 -4.40 -1.70 26.60
CA GLU A 688 -5.54 -1.68 27.56
C GLU A 688 -5.49 -0.75 28.81
N PRO A 689 -6.44 0.21 28.95
CA PRO A 689 -6.64 0.99 30.17
C PRO A 689 -7.42 0.16 31.21
N GLY A 690 -6.73 -0.61 32.04
CA GLY A 690 -7.42 -1.26 33.16
C GLY A 690 -6.66 -2.29 33.98
N ALA A 691 -5.67 -2.97 33.43
CA ALA A 691 -4.86 -3.93 34.18
C ALA A 691 -3.38 -3.54 34.06
N ARG A 692 -2.78 -3.05 35.15
CA ARG A 692 -1.37 -2.64 35.23
C ARG A 692 -0.49 -3.78 35.75
N PRO A 693 0.35 -4.44 34.93
CA PRO A 693 1.54 -5.12 35.41
C PRO A 693 2.73 -4.14 35.46
N ALA A 694 3.61 -4.31 36.44
CA ALA A 694 4.75 -3.44 36.82
C ALA A 694 5.87 -3.22 35.76
N ARG A 695 5.58 -3.40 34.47
CA ARG A 695 6.55 -3.23 33.36
C ARG A 695 6.15 -2.10 32.40
N HIS A 696 4.90 -1.62 32.42
CA HIS A 696 4.49 -0.39 31.70
C HIS A 696 5.16 0.89 32.27
N GLN A 697 5.81 0.78 33.44
CA GLN A 697 6.68 1.82 33.96
C GLN A 697 7.97 2.00 33.13
N SER A 698 8.44 1.04 32.31
CA SER A 698 9.83 1.14 31.81
C SER A 698 10.07 2.27 30.80
N MET A 699 9.39 2.35 29.65
CA MET A 699 9.68 3.36 28.62
C MET A 699 9.12 4.76 28.96
N ARG A 700 7.86 4.85 29.39
CA ARG A 700 7.26 6.14 29.79
C ARG A 700 7.92 6.68 31.06
N SER A 701 8.17 5.85 32.09
CA SER A 701 8.89 6.36 33.26
C SER A 701 10.37 6.63 33.00
N VAL A 702 11.01 5.96 32.03
CA VAL A 702 12.35 6.39 31.56
C VAL A 702 12.30 7.79 30.97
N ILE A 703 11.26 8.14 30.19
CA ILE A 703 11.10 9.49 29.62
C ILE A 703 10.64 10.50 30.68
N ASP A 704 9.68 10.15 31.55
CA ASP A 704 9.23 11.00 32.67
C ASP A 704 10.40 11.33 33.60
N HIS A 705 11.20 10.33 33.97
CA HIS A 705 12.41 10.55 34.77
C HIS A 705 13.45 11.39 34.00
N SER A 706 13.57 11.22 32.68
CA SER A 706 14.42 12.10 31.86
C SER A 706 13.94 13.55 31.88
N HIS A 707 12.63 13.76 31.85
CA HIS A 707 12.01 15.06 31.89
C HIS A 707 12.10 15.70 33.28
N GLU A 708 11.96 14.91 34.36
CA GLU A 708 12.17 15.34 35.75
C GLU A 708 13.59 15.85 35.99
N LEU A 709 14.59 15.26 35.34
CA LEU A 709 15.99 15.71 35.42
C LEU A 709 16.29 16.98 34.60
N CYS A 710 15.38 17.42 33.72
CA CYS A 710 15.56 18.62 32.90
C CYS A 710 15.24 19.91 33.71
N GLU A 711 16.04 20.95 33.50
CA GLU A 711 15.77 22.31 33.97
C GLU A 711 14.54 22.92 33.26
N PRO A 712 13.89 23.96 33.83
CA PRO A 712 12.67 24.53 33.25
C PRO A 712 12.79 24.96 31.78
N LEU A 713 13.91 25.57 31.40
CA LEU A 713 14.16 25.99 30.00
C LEU A 713 14.40 24.80 29.07
N GLU A 714 14.98 23.70 29.57
CA GLU A 714 15.18 22.47 28.80
C GLU A 714 13.85 21.76 28.54
N ARG A 715 12.95 21.72 29.55
CA ARG A 715 11.58 21.19 29.40
C ARG A 715 10.78 22.01 28.39
N LEU A 716 10.87 23.35 28.47
CA LEU A 716 10.20 24.25 27.54
C LEU A 716 10.71 24.06 26.10
N LEU A 717 12.04 24.05 25.89
CA LEU A 717 12.60 23.84 24.57
C LEU A 717 12.29 22.44 24.02
N TRP A 718 12.30 21.39 24.86
CA TRP A 718 11.87 20.06 24.46
C TRP A 718 10.41 20.07 23.98
N ALA A 719 9.50 20.66 24.76
CA ALA A 719 8.10 20.80 24.36
C ALA A 719 7.95 21.52 23.01
N ARG A 720 8.62 22.67 22.82
CA ARG A 720 8.54 23.43 21.56
C ARG A 720 9.17 22.69 20.37
N LEU A 721 10.31 22.01 20.56
CA LEU A 721 10.97 21.22 19.51
C LEU A 721 10.14 20.01 19.04
N SER A 722 9.14 19.59 19.82
CA SER A 722 8.23 18.50 19.42
C SER A 722 7.43 18.81 18.15
N VAL A 723 7.33 20.09 17.76
CA VAL A 723 6.66 20.54 16.53
C VAL A 723 7.34 20.01 15.26
N PHE A 724 8.62 19.62 15.33
CA PHE A 724 9.36 19.08 14.19
C PHE A 724 9.18 17.56 14.09
N PRO A 725 8.38 17.04 13.13
CA PRO A 725 8.24 15.59 12.93
C PRO A 725 9.50 14.93 12.33
N GLY A 726 10.44 15.71 11.78
CA GLY A 726 11.65 15.19 11.16
C GLY A 726 12.90 15.92 11.63
N THR A 727 13.96 15.84 10.82
CA THR A 727 15.19 16.57 11.13
C THR A 727 15.00 18.07 10.94
N PHE A 728 15.65 18.89 11.75
CA PHE A 728 15.62 20.34 11.65
C PHE A 728 17.03 20.91 11.79
N ASP A 729 17.27 22.09 11.22
CA ASP A 729 18.51 22.83 11.46
C ASP A 729 18.36 23.82 12.63
N LEU A 730 19.47 24.45 13.02
CA LEU A 730 19.47 25.38 14.15
C LEU A 730 18.61 26.61 13.87
N ALA A 731 18.58 27.12 12.65
CA ALA A 731 17.82 28.33 12.29
C ALA A 731 16.32 28.09 12.38
N ALA A 732 15.86 26.91 11.95
CA ALA A 732 14.49 26.45 12.11
C ALA A 732 14.09 26.36 13.58
N ALA A 733 14.95 25.75 14.42
CA ALA A 733 14.72 25.65 15.86
C ALA A 733 14.66 27.04 16.53
N GLN A 734 15.58 27.94 16.19
CA GLN A 734 15.56 29.32 16.69
C GLN A 734 14.28 30.04 16.26
N HIS A 735 13.83 29.90 15.01
CA HIS A 735 12.63 30.59 14.56
C HIS A 735 11.35 30.06 15.23
N ALA A 736 11.20 28.74 15.33
CA ALA A 736 9.99 28.13 15.87
C ALA A 736 9.91 28.23 17.40
N CYS A 737 11.04 28.14 18.10
CA CYS A 737 11.08 27.99 19.55
C CYS A 737 11.44 29.28 20.32
N SER A 738 11.89 30.34 19.64
CA SER A 738 12.21 31.61 20.32
C SER A 738 10.93 32.40 20.59
N ALA A 739 10.49 32.38 21.84
CA ALA A 739 9.37 33.15 22.36
C ALA A 739 9.38 33.12 23.90
N ASP A 740 8.70 34.08 24.54
CA ASP A 740 8.32 34.09 25.96
C ASP A 740 9.24 33.30 26.89
N GLY A 741 10.34 33.92 27.32
CA GLY A 741 11.31 33.33 28.26
C GLY A 741 12.44 32.52 27.63
N LEU A 742 12.48 32.36 26.31
CA LEU A 742 13.59 31.71 25.58
C LEU A 742 13.99 32.54 24.36
N GLY A 743 15.15 33.19 24.41
CA GLY A 743 15.72 33.95 23.29
C GLY A 743 16.45 33.06 22.26
N PRO A 744 16.79 33.57 21.07
CA PRO A 744 17.48 32.80 20.03
C PRO A 744 18.85 32.26 20.46
N GLU A 745 19.58 32.99 21.30
CA GLU A 745 20.87 32.56 21.86
C GLU A 745 20.66 31.47 22.93
N ASP A 746 19.62 31.59 23.75
CA ASP A 746 19.26 30.59 24.76
C ASP A 746 18.88 29.25 24.11
N VAL A 747 18.20 29.29 22.95
CA VAL A 747 17.89 28.09 22.16
C VAL A 747 19.17 27.32 21.82
N VAL A 748 20.24 28.00 21.41
CA VAL A 748 21.52 27.33 21.05
C VAL A 748 22.10 26.62 22.26
N GLU A 749 22.17 27.31 23.40
CA GLU A 749 22.74 26.77 24.63
C GLU A 749 21.94 25.57 25.15
N VAL A 750 20.61 25.74 25.26
CA VAL A 750 19.68 24.73 25.79
C VAL A 750 19.60 23.52 24.85
N LEU A 751 19.63 23.73 23.53
CA LEU A 751 19.70 22.63 22.53
C LEU A 751 21.01 21.83 22.70
N GLY A 752 22.12 22.50 23.01
CA GLY A 752 23.37 21.84 23.39
C GLY A 752 23.26 20.97 24.66
N ARG A 753 22.47 21.41 25.66
CA ARG A 753 22.17 20.62 26.86
C ARG A 753 21.27 19.41 26.55
N LEU A 754 20.20 19.59 25.79
CA LEU A 754 19.32 18.51 25.32
C LEU A 754 20.08 17.45 24.49
N VAL A 755 21.08 17.87 23.71
CA VAL A 755 21.98 16.95 22.99
C VAL A 755 22.86 16.14 23.94
N ARG A 756 23.38 16.77 25.01
CA ARG A 756 24.14 16.05 26.06
C ARG A 756 23.27 15.05 26.81
N MET A 757 22.00 15.37 27.02
CA MET A 757 21.01 14.47 27.63
C MET A 757 20.49 13.39 26.66
N SER A 758 20.92 13.42 25.40
CA SER A 758 20.46 12.51 24.32
C SER A 758 18.95 12.57 24.05
N VAL A 759 18.28 13.67 24.41
CA VAL A 759 16.90 13.97 24.02
C VAL A 759 16.84 14.35 22.53
N VAL A 760 17.86 15.08 22.09
CA VAL A 760 18.06 15.45 20.69
C VAL A 760 19.37 14.86 20.18
N THR A 761 19.34 14.26 18.99
CA THR A 761 20.52 13.66 18.37
C THR A 761 20.98 14.48 17.18
N PRO A 762 22.26 14.91 17.13
CA PRO A 762 22.81 15.53 15.95
C PRO A 762 22.94 14.49 14.81
N ARG A 763 22.46 14.86 13.63
CA ARG A 763 22.62 14.11 12.38
C ARG A 763 23.59 14.88 11.48
N PRO A 764 24.82 14.37 11.28
CA PRO A 764 25.74 15.02 10.36
C PRO A 764 25.19 14.91 8.93
N THR A 765 25.05 16.05 8.24
CA THR A 765 24.81 16.09 6.80
C THR A 765 26.02 16.70 6.10
N ARG A 766 26.12 16.54 4.76
CA ARG A 766 27.23 17.10 3.97
C ARG A 766 27.33 18.63 4.01
N THR A 767 26.23 19.32 4.32
CA THR A 767 26.10 20.78 4.15
C THR A 767 25.67 21.52 5.41
N SER A 768 25.04 20.85 6.39
CA SER A 768 24.58 21.49 7.64
C SER A 768 24.57 20.52 8.84
N ARG A 769 24.70 21.06 10.06
CA ARG A 769 24.42 20.30 11.29
C ARG A 769 22.91 20.26 11.47
N ARG A 770 22.30 19.09 11.24
CA ARG A 770 20.88 18.87 11.51
C ARG A 770 20.70 18.13 12.82
N TYR A 771 19.53 18.26 13.39
CA TYR A 771 19.14 17.67 14.66
C TYR A 771 17.88 16.84 14.44
N VAL A 772 17.71 15.78 15.22
CA VAL A 772 16.50 14.98 15.23
C VAL A 772 16.11 14.67 16.66
N MET A 773 14.83 14.80 16.97
CA MET A 773 14.24 14.28 18.20
C MET A 773 13.63 12.92 17.88
N LEU A 774 13.94 11.92 18.70
CA LEU A 774 13.42 10.56 18.51
C LEU A 774 11.91 10.54 18.70
N ASP A 775 11.19 9.66 18.02
CA ASP A 775 9.73 9.72 17.92
C ASP A 775 9.04 9.66 19.29
N ALA A 776 9.54 8.81 20.19
CA ALA A 776 9.03 8.68 21.56
C ALA A 776 9.24 9.97 22.38
N THR A 777 10.44 10.56 22.29
CA THR A 777 10.74 11.84 22.97
C THR A 777 9.96 13.01 22.36
N ARG A 778 9.76 13.02 21.03
CA ARG A 778 8.99 14.04 20.34
C ARG A 778 7.54 14.00 20.76
N ARG A 779 6.93 12.82 20.75
CA ARG A 779 5.52 12.64 21.15
C ARG A 779 5.28 13.07 22.60
N TYR A 780 6.18 12.69 23.51
CA TYR A 780 6.15 13.18 24.89
C TYR A 780 6.23 14.70 24.99
N GLY A 781 7.15 15.33 24.25
CA GLY A 781 7.24 16.78 24.15
C GLY A 781 5.97 17.41 23.57
N GLY A 782 5.30 16.73 22.64
CA GLY A 782 4.05 17.18 22.01
C GLY A 782 2.86 17.17 22.98
N GLU A 783 2.77 16.15 23.85
CA GLU A 783 1.80 16.12 24.96
C GLU A 783 2.03 17.31 25.90
N ARG A 784 3.29 17.57 26.29
CA ARG A 784 3.65 18.72 27.12
C ARG A 784 3.39 20.05 26.43
N LEU A 785 3.64 20.16 25.11
CA LEU A 785 3.34 21.36 24.35
C LEU A 785 1.84 21.65 24.31
N ALA A 786 1.00 20.61 24.21
CA ALA A 786 -0.46 20.77 24.20
C ALA A 786 -1.01 21.27 25.55
N GLU A 787 -0.28 21.07 26.65
CA GLU A 787 -0.60 21.63 27.97
C GLU A 787 -0.20 23.11 28.10
N LEU A 788 0.57 23.66 27.14
CA LEU A 788 0.95 25.07 27.11
C LEU A 788 -0.03 25.88 26.23
N ASP A 789 -0.37 27.09 26.68
CA ASP A 789 -1.23 28.04 25.94
C ASP A 789 -0.57 28.64 24.67
N GLU A 790 0.60 28.12 24.26
CA GLU A 790 1.37 28.57 23.08
C GLU A 790 1.44 27.54 21.95
N ALA A 791 0.81 26.36 22.10
CA ALA A 791 0.93 25.25 21.15
C ALA A 791 0.60 25.65 19.69
N LEU A 792 -0.46 26.44 19.50
CA LEU A 792 -0.89 26.94 18.20
C LEU A 792 0.14 27.89 17.59
N GLU A 793 0.69 28.78 18.41
CA GLU A 793 1.64 29.80 17.98
C GLU A 793 3.00 29.20 17.59
N VAL A 794 3.46 28.18 18.32
CA VAL A 794 4.67 27.40 17.96
C VAL A 794 4.48 26.70 16.60
N ARG A 795 3.30 26.12 16.34
CA ARG A 795 2.97 25.50 15.04
C ARG A 795 2.91 26.54 13.91
N ARG A 796 2.40 27.75 14.17
CA ARG A 796 2.40 28.86 13.21
C ARG A 796 3.82 29.30 12.85
N ARG A 797 4.71 29.50 13.84
CA ARG A 797 6.11 29.85 13.58
C ARG A 797 6.85 28.76 12.81
N HIS A 798 6.59 27.49 13.13
CA HIS A 798 7.12 26.36 12.36
C HIS A 798 6.66 26.42 10.90
N ARG A 799 5.34 26.55 10.66
CA ARG A 799 4.79 26.71 9.31
C ARG A 799 5.41 27.92 8.59
N ASP A 800 5.50 29.07 9.24
CA ASP A 800 6.01 30.31 8.64
C ASP A 800 7.48 30.21 8.24
N TRP A 801 8.29 29.50 9.04
CA TRP A 801 9.66 29.17 8.68
C TRP A 801 9.71 28.37 7.37
N TYR A 802 8.97 27.26 7.29
CA TYR A 802 8.99 26.40 6.11
C TYR A 802 8.30 27.02 4.89
N ARG A 803 7.29 27.88 5.09
CA ARG A 803 6.69 28.66 4.02
C ARG A 803 7.69 29.63 3.42
N ARG A 804 8.37 30.44 4.24
CA ARG A 804 9.42 31.35 3.74
C ARG A 804 10.54 30.57 3.05
N ALA A 805 11.08 29.54 3.71
CA ALA A 805 12.17 28.74 3.17
C ALA A 805 11.85 28.11 1.81
N THR A 806 10.60 27.68 1.58
CA THR A 806 10.20 27.11 0.28
C THR A 806 9.88 28.15 -0.77
N VAL A 807 9.23 29.26 -0.41
CA VAL A 807 8.95 30.36 -1.34
C VAL A 807 10.28 30.94 -1.85
N ASP A 808 11.20 31.27 -0.95
CA ASP A 808 12.53 31.81 -1.29
C ASP A 808 13.29 30.83 -2.18
N ALA A 809 13.29 29.54 -1.84
CA ALA A 809 13.95 28.51 -2.64
C ALA A 809 13.29 28.28 -4.01
N SER A 810 11.98 28.53 -4.15
CA SER A 810 11.24 28.40 -5.41
C SER A 810 11.49 29.59 -6.34
N GLU A 811 11.53 30.81 -5.79
CA GLU A 811 11.81 32.04 -6.55
C GLU A 811 13.25 32.07 -7.05
N LEU A 812 14.19 31.69 -6.17
CA LEU A 812 15.60 31.62 -6.52
C LEU A 812 15.97 30.32 -7.25
N TRP A 813 15.03 29.41 -7.50
CA TRP A 813 15.30 28.09 -8.11
C TRP A 813 16.14 28.19 -9.39
N PHE A 814 16.04 29.29 -10.11
CA PHE A 814 16.75 29.46 -11.37
C PHE A 814 18.17 30.06 -11.25
N GLU A 815 18.59 30.42 -10.04
CA GLU A 815 19.94 30.89 -9.71
C GLU A 815 20.86 29.75 -9.25
N ARG A 816 22.12 30.08 -8.94
CA ARG A 816 23.18 29.24 -8.38
C ARG A 816 22.63 28.34 -7.28
N ASP A 817 23.10 27.09 -7.25
CA ASP A 817 22.83 26.08 -6.21
C ASP A 817 21.46 25.36 -6.24
N GLN A 818 20.88 25.11 -7.42
CA GLN A 818 19.68 24.25 -7.60
C GLN A 818 19.72 22.92 -6.83
N VAL A 819 20.87 22.26 -6.85
CA VAL A 819 21.10 20.99 -6.15
C VAL A 819 20.95 21.15 -4.64
N ALA A 820 21.54 22.21 -4.06
CA ALA A 820 21.45 22.46 -2.63
C ALA A 820 20.00 22.78 -2.21
N ARG A 821 19.25 23.52 -3.03
CA ARG A 821 17.83 23.80 -2.80
C ARG A 821 16.97 22.54 -2.86
N ALA A 822 17.22 21.67 -3.85
CA ALA A 822 16.54 20.39 -3.97
C ALA A 822 16.82 19.47 -2.77
N ASP A 823 18.08 19.45 -2.29
CA ASP A 823 18.51 18.68 -1.13
C ASP A 823 17.88 19.20 0.18
N LEU A 824 17.75 20.52 0.32
CA LEU A 824 17.08 21.15 1.47
C LEU A 824 15.60 20.74 1.53
N MET A 825 14.86 20.93 0.43
CA MET A 825 13.45 20.52 0.34
C MET A 825 13.26 19.02 0.60
N ARG A 826 14.23 18.18 0.22
CA ARG A 826 14.20 16.73 0.49
C ARG A 826 14.43 16.41 1.96
N SER A 827 15.37 17.09 2.59
CA SER A 827 15.70 16.89 4.01
C SER A 827 14.56 17.33 4.94
N ASP A 828 13.74 18.29 4.50
CA ASP A 828 12.62 18.87 5.27
C ASP A 828 11.24 18.31 4.91
N GLN A 829 11.17 17.21 4.16
CA GLN A 829 9.91 16.65 3.68
C GLN A 829 8.86 16.42 4.78
N ALA A 830 9.27 15.88 5.94
CA ALA A 830 8.35 15.64 7.05
C ALA A 830 7.82 16.96 7.64
N ASN A 831 8.67 17.97 7.75
CA ASN A 831 8.29 19.28 8.26
C ASN A 831 7.34 20.02 7.30
N LEU A 832 7.61 19.93 5.99
CA LEU A 832 6.79 20.52 4.94
C LEU A 832 5.37 19.93 4.90
N ARG A 833 5.26 18.60 5.03
CA ARG A 833 3.96 17.92 5.14
C ARG A 833 3.19 18.37 6.38
N ALA A 834 3.86 18.45 7.53
CA ALA A 834 3.22 18.92 8.76
C ALA A 834 2.76 20.38 8.66
N ALA A 835 3.55 21.25 8.02
CA ALA A 835 3.16 22.64 7.78
C ALA A 835 1.91 22.75 6.89
N MET A 836 1.83 21.96 5.80
CA MET A 836 0.64 21.91 4.94
C MET A 836 -0.58 21.35 5.67
N GLU A 837 -0.44 20.23 6.38
CA GLU A 837 -1.53 19.61 7.14
C GLU A 837 -2.08 20.55 8.22
N PHE A 838 -1.19 21.22 8.95
CA PHE A 838 -1.58 22.24 9.92
C PHE A 838 -2.37 23.38 9.25
N SER A 839 -1.85 23.92 8.15
CA SER A 839 -2.51 25.02 7.43
C SER A 839 -3.89 24.65 6.88
N PHE A 840 -4.09 23.41 6.43
CA PHE A 840 -5.37 22.93 5.89
C PHE A 840 -6.38 22.51 6.96
N THR A 841 -5.97 22.39 8.22
CA THR A 841 -6.87 22.11 9.35
C THR A 841 -7.26 23.36 10.13
N GLN A 842 -6.46 24.44 10.04
CA GLN A 842 -6.75 25.70 10.72
C GLN A 842 -7.63 26.64 9.87
N PRO A 843 -8.73 27.19 10.42
CA PRO A 843 -9.57 28.16 9.72
C PRO A 843 -8.79 29.40 9.27
N GLY A 844 -8.93 29.78 8.00
CA GLY A 844 -8.32 31.00 7.44
C GLY A 844 -6.82 30.89 7.11
N GLU A 845 -6.20 29.72 7.30
CA GLU A 845 -4.76 29.52 7.05
C GLU A 845 -4.48 28.65 5.80
N ALA A 846 -5.52 28.28 5.05
CA ALA A 846 -5.40 27.43 3.86
C ALA A 846 -4.47 28.04 2.78
N GLY A 847 -4.45 29.37 2.65
CA GLY A 847 -3.55 30.08 1.75
C GLY A 847 -2.05 29.82 2.03
N ASP A 848 -1.65 29.71 3.30
CA ASP A 848 -0.25 29.39 3.66
C ASP A 848 0.12 27.96 3.24
N GLY A 849 -0.79 27.01 3.44
CA GLY A 849 -0.63 25.62 2.99
C GLY A 849 -0.54 25.52 1.47
N LEU A 850 -1.38 26.27 0.75
CA LEU A 850 -1.36 26.34 -0.71
C LEU A 850 -0.06 26.97 -1.22
N ALA A 851 0.47 27.99 -0.54
CA ALA A 851 1.76 28.62 -0.87
C ALA A 851 2.93 27.63 -0.77
N VAL A 852 2.97 26.82 0.30
CA VAL A 852 3.98 25.74 0.45
C VAL A 852 3.83 24.71 -0.67
N ALA A 853 2.60 24.20 -0.90
CA ALA A 853 2.34 23.19 -1.92
C ALA A 853 2.74 23.66 -3.33
N THR A 854 2.47 24.93 -3.65
CA THR A 854 2.82 25.58 -4.92
C THR A 854 4.33 25.78 -5.08
N SER A 855 5.02 26.15 -4.00
CA SER A 855 6.47 26.39 -4.02
C SER A 855 7.28 25.11 -4.21
N LEU A 856 6.70 23.96 -3.87
CA LEU A 856 7.29 22.63 -4.04
C LEU A 856 7.14 22.04 -5.46
N TRP A 857 6.72 22.83 -6.45
CA TRP A 857 6.62 22.40 -7.85
C TRP A 857 7.86 21.66 -8.40
N PRO A 858 9.13 22.02 -8.08
CA PRO A 858 10.29 21.29 -8.58
C PRO A 858 10.32 19.88 -8.00
N ARG A 859 9.93 19.72 -6.73
CA ARG A 859 9.84 18.41 -6.10
C ARG A 859 8.75 17.53 -6.72
N TRP A 860 7.59 18.11 -7.02
CA TRP A 860 6.48 17.36 -7.60
C TRP A 860 6.79 16.89 -9.02
N GLY A 861 7.29 17.80 -9.87
CA GLY A 861 7.56 17.52 -11.29
C GLY A 861 8.91 16.83 -11.54
N ILE A 862 10.00 17.29 -10.92
CA ILE A 862 11.37 16.84 -11.22
C ILE A 862 11.70 15.58 -10.41
N ALA A 863 11.48 15.60 -9.09
CA ALA A 863 11.77 14.43 -8.24
C ALA A 863 10.76 13.28 -8.38
N GLY A 864 9.67 13.48 -9.12
CA GLY A 864 8.68 12.45 -9.46
C GLY A 864 7.62 12.18 -8.39
N ASN A 865 7.45 13.07 -7.41
CA ASN A 865 6.41 12.98 -6.38
C ASN A 865 5.04 13.52 -6.87
N ILE A 866 4.62 13.15 -8.08
CA ILE A 866 3.52 13.81 -8.81
C ILE A 866 2.18 13.62 -8.10
N THR A 867 1.83 12.37 -7.75
CA THR A 867 0.57 12.05 -7.08
C THR A 867 0.41 12.80 -5.77
N GLU A 868 1.47 12.87 -4.96
CA GLU A 868 1.47 13.59 -3.70
C GLU A 868 1.23 15.10 -3.94
N GLY A 869 1.96 15.70 -4.89
CA GLY A 869 1.78 17.11 -5.24
C GLY A 869 0.36 17.43 -5.67
N ARG A 870 -0.26 16.56 -6.48
CA ARG A 870 -1.67 16.70 -6.90
C ARG A 870 -2.64 16.63 -5.74
N THR A 871 -2.45 15.70 -4.80
CA THR A 871 -3.31 15.59 -3.62
C THR A 871 -3.27 16.86 -2.77
N TRP A 872 -2.07 17.38 -2.47
CA TRP A 872 -1.92 18.59 -1.65
C TRP A 872 -2.49 19.83 -2.33
N LEU A 873 -2.21 20.01 -3.60
CA LEU A 873 -2.67 21.17 -4.36
C LEU A 873 -4.19 21.12 -4.60
N ARG A 874 -4.80 19.97 -4.88
CA ARG A 874 -6.28 19.84 -4.95
C ARG A 874 -6.93 20.19 -3.62
N ARG A 875 -6.42 19.67 -2.51
CA ARG A 875 -6.91 19.99 -1.16
C ARG A 875 -6.78 21.49 -0.86
N GLY A 876 -5.65 22.09 -1.18
CA GLY A 876 -5.44 23.53 -1.02
C GLY A 876 -6.39 24.36 -1.89
N LEU A 877 -6.58 23.99 -3.16
CA LEU A 877 -7.49 24.66 -4.10
C LEU A 877 -8.98 24.51 -3.71
N SER A 878 -9.37 23.43 -3.04
CA SER A 878 -10.74 23.28 -2.53
C SER A 878 -11.02 24.12 -1.29
N LEU A 879 -9.98 24.41 -0.49
CA LEU A 879 -10.09 25.16 0.76
C LEU A 879 -9.88 26.68 0.55
N GLU A 880 -8.92 27.05 -0.29
CA GLU A 880 -8.61 28.45 -0.63
C GLU A 880 -9.30 28.83 -1.95
N THR A 881 -10.51 29.37 -1.85
CA THR A 881 -11.35 29.72 -3.00
C THR A 881 -11.17 31.17 -3.46
N THR A 882 -10.41 31.99 -2.72
CA THR A 882 -10.25 33.41 -3.05
C THR A 882 -9.47 33.59 -4.36
N PRO A 883 -9.98 34.36 -5.33
CA PRO A 883 -9.23 34.73 -6.53
C PRO A 883 -7.91 35.41 -6.17
N SER A 884 -6.79 34.81 -6.55
CA SER A 884 -5.45 35.34 -6.26
C SER A 884 -4.41 34.82 -7.26
N PRO A 885 -3.28 35.53 -7.43
CA PRO A 885 -2.15 35.03 -8.24
C PRO A 885 -1.60 33.69 -7.73
N LEU A 886 -1.66 33.46 -6.41
CA LEU A 886 -1.29 32.17 -5.82
C LEU A 886 -2.19 31.03 -6.31
N ARG A 887 -3.52 31.27 -6.35
CA ARG A 887 -4.48 30.29 -6.87
C ARG A 887 -4.24 30.02 -8.36
N ALA A 888 -4.03 31.05 -9.16
CA ALA A 888 -3.68 30.89 -10.58
C ALA A 888 -2.40 30.06 -10.74
N ARG A 889 -1.38 30.32 -9.91
CA ARG A 889 -0.14 29.56 -9.90
C ARG A 889 -0.35 28.08 -9.54
N ALA A 890 -1.15 27.81 -8.52
CA ALA A 890 -1.49 26.45 -8.12
C ALA A 890 -2.27 25.68 -9.21
N LEU A 891 -3.19 26.36 -9.92
CA LEU A 891 -3.99 25.78 -11.00
C LEU A 891 -3.13 25.34 -12.19
N TRP A 892 -2.20 26.17 -12.68
CA TRP A 892 -1.34 25.72 -13.78
C TRP A 892 -0.38 24.60 -13.35
N ILE A 893 0.13 24.61 -12.10
CA ILE A 893 0.95 23.50 -11.59
C ILE A 893 0.11 22.22 -11.52
N GLN A 894 -1.15 22.30 -11.09
CA GLN A 894 -2.07 21.15 -11.16
C GLN A 894 -2.29 20.66 -12.57
N GLY A 895 -2.50 21.58 -13.51
CA GLY A 895 -2.61 21.29 -14.93
C GLY A 895 -1.39 20.53 -15.46
N TRP A 896 -0.20 21.06 -15.18
CA TRP A 896 1.06 20.47 -15.60
C TRP A 896 1.28 19.08 -14.99
N LEU A 897 1.12 18.92 -13.67
CA LEU A 897 1.27 17.63 -12.99
C LEU A 897 0.25 16.59 -13.48
N ALA A 898 -0.98 17.00 -13.77
CA ALA A 898 -1.99 16.14 -14.38
C ALA A 898 -1.58 15.71 -15.80
N GLY A 899 -1.03 16.62 -16.59
CA GLY A 899 -0.44 16.34 -17.90
C GLY A 899 0.70 15.32 -17.83
N LEU A 900 1.59 15.41 -16.84
CA LEU A 900 2.67 14.45 -16.61
C LEU A 900 2.16 13.03 -16.28
N GLN A 901 0.97 12.89 -15.71
CA GLN A 901 0.31 11.59 -15.46
C GLN A 901 -0.62 11.15 -16.61
N ASN A 902 -0.61 11.89 -17.73
CA ASN A 902 -1.50 11.67 -18.87
C ASN A 902 -3.00 11.77 -18.53
N ASP A 903 -3.34 12.48 -17.45
CA ASP A 903 -4.72 12.84 -17.09
C ASP A 903 -5.10 14.16 -17.78
N GLN A 904 -5.35 14.04 -19.08
CA GLN A 904 -5.52 15.19 -19.97
C GLN A 904 -6.79 16.00 -19.68
N VAL A 905 -7.84 15.35 -19.14
CA VAL A 905 -9.11 16.01 -18.82
C VAL A 905 -8.90 16.94 -17.62
N SER A 906 -8.36 16.40 -16.52
CA SER A 906 -8.06 17.23 -15.34
C SER A 906 -7.02 18.30 -15.66
N ALA A 907 -6.07 18.01 -16.55
CA ALA A 907 -5.06 18.97 -16.98
C ALA A 907 -5.69 20.19 -17.65
N LEU A 908 -6.49 19.99 -18.69
CA LEU A 908 -7.14 21.08 -19.42
C LEU A 908 -8.11 21.86 -18.53
N HIS A 909 -8.93 21.18 -17.73
CA HIS A 909 -9.84 21.85 -16.80
C HIS A 909 -9.09 22.82 -15.87
N SER A 910 -7.97 22.37 -15.28
CA SER A 910 -7.18 23.22 -14.37
C SER A 910 -6.50 24.39 -15.11
N LEU A 911 -6.08 24.17 -16.36
CA LEU A 911 -5.42 25.20 -17.17
C LEU A 911 -6.42 26.23 -17.72
N GLU A 912 -7.63 25.82 -18.09
CA GLU A 912 -8.72 26.69 -18.49
C GLU A 912 -9.15 27.59 -17.33
N GLU A 913 -9.37 27.02 -16.13
CA GLU A 913 -9.66 27.79 -14.91
C GLU A 913 -8.50 28.75 -14.57
N CYS A 914 -7.24 28.34 -14.78
CA CYS A 914 -6.08 29.21 -14.63
C CYS A 914 -6.12 30.39 -15.61
N CYS A 915 -6.38 30.16 -16.89
CA CYS A 915 -6.47 31.20 -17.91
C CYS A 915 -7.59 32.20 -17.60
N GLU A 916 -8.77 31.73 -17.23
CA GLU A 916 -9.92 32.58 -16.87
C GLU A 916 -9.59 33.45 -15.65
N LEU A 917 -9.02 32.84 -14.61
CA LEU A 917 -8.61 33.55 -13.40
C LEU A 917 -7.50 34.56 -13.69
N ALA A 918 -6.44 34.16 -14.40
CA ALA A 918 -5.33 35.01 -14.78
C ALA A 918 -5.79 36.21 -15.61
N SER A 919 -6.70 36.00 -16.56
CA SER A 919 -7.31 37.07 -17.37
C SER A 919 -8.09 38.06 -16.49
N SER A 920 -8.85 37.56 -15.51
CA SER A 920 -9.60 38.42 -14.58
C SER A 920 -8.70 39.26 -13.65
N LEU A 921 -7.51 38.73 -13.34
CA LEU A 921 -6.50 39.39 -12.48
C LEU A 921 -5.53 40.28 -13.28
N GLY A 922 -5.50 40.18 -14.61
CA GLY A 922 -4.49 40.82 -15.45
C GLY A 922 -3.09 40.21 -15.30
N ASP A 923 -2.99 38.93 -14.91
CA ASP A 923 -1.72 38.21 -14.76
C ASP A 923 -1.31 37.55 -16.08
N GLU A 924 -0.70 38.33 -16.97
CA GLU A 924 -0.24 37.86 -18.28
C GLU A 924 0.78 36.71 -18.19
N ALA A 925 1.54 36.63 -17.08
CA ALA A 925 2.55 35.60 -16.88
C ALA A 925 1.91 34.24 -16.57
N ALA A 926 0.91 34.21 -15.68
CA ALA A 926 0.14 33.00 -15.40
C ALA A 926 -0.64 32.54 -16.63
N GLU A 927 -1.26 33.46 -17.38
CA GLU A 927 -1.97 33.14 -18.62
C GLU A 927 -1.03 32.52 -19.68
N THR A 928 0.15 33.12 -19.88
CA THR A 928 1.15 32.59 -20.83
C THR A 928 1.66 31.20 -20.41
N THR A 929 1.81 30.97 -19.11
CA THR A 929 2.23 29.67 -18.58
C THR A 929 1.14 28.61 -18.74
N ALA A 930 -0.13 28.97 -18.50
CA ALA A 930 -1.26 28.08 -18.74
C ALA A 930 -1.41 27.73 -20.23
N LEU A 931 -1.21 28.69 -21.13
CA LEU A 931 -1.16 28.46 -22.58
C LEU A 931 -0.07 27.45 -22.98
N GLN A 932 1.13 27.63 -22.44
CA GLN A 932 2.26 26.73 -22.66
C GLN A 932 1.93 25.28 -22.25
N PHE A 933 1.36 25.06 -21.07
CA PHE A 933 1.04 23.71 -20.61
C PHE A 933 -0.20 23.12 -21.28
N SER A 934 -1.12 23.96 -21.80
CA SER A 934 -2.21 23.50 -22.69
C SER A 934 -1.65 22.97 -24.02
N ALA A 935 -0.64 23.63 -24.58
CA ALA A 935 0.10 23.13 -25.74
C ALA A 935 0.79 21.79 -25.46
N GLU A 936 1.28 21.58 -24.22
CA GLU A 936 1.83 20.29 -23.80
C GLU A 936 0.79 19.19 -23.82
N VAL A 937 -0.42 19.43 -23.32
CA VAL A 937 -1.51 18.45 -23.39
C VAL A 937 -1.85 18.10 -24.84
N ALA A 938 -1.88 19.10 -25.75
CA ALA A 938 -2.08 18.87 -27.18
C ALA A 938 -0.96 18.00 -27.80
N LEU A 939 0.30 18.26 -27.43
CA LEU A 939 1.44 17.44 -27.86
C LEU A 939 1.30 15.98 -27.38
N ARG A 940 0.85 15.76 -26.14
CA ARG A 940 0.65 14.41 -25.59
C ARG A 940 -0.47 13.65 -26.28
N ARG A 941 -1.50 14.36 -26.78
CA ARG A 941 -2.55 13.80 -27.67
C ARG A 941 -2.02 13.45 -29.07
N GLY A 942 -0.87 14.02 -29.45
CA GLY A 942 -0.30 13.92 -30.79
C GLY A 942 -0.87 14.95 -31.76
N ASP A 943 -1.61 15.94 -31.27
CA ASP A 943 -2.17 17.03 -32.07
C ASP A 943 -1.13 18.14 -32.27
N ARG A 944 -0.23 17.91 -33.22
CA ARG A 944 0.82 18.86 -33.58
C ARG A 944 0.25 20.16 -34.14
N ALA A 945 -0.86 20.09 -34.88
CA ALA A 945 -1.49 21.24 -35.52
C ALA A 945 -1.96 22.27 -34.49
N VAL A 946 -2.39 21.80 -33.32
CA VAL A 946 -2.73 22.64 -32.17
C VAL A 946 -1.51 22.98 -31.32
N ALA A 947 -0.62 22.02 -31.04
CA ALA A 947 0.50 22.25 -30.13
C ALA A 947 1.52 23.30 -30.62
N VAL A 948 1.90 23.25 -31.90
CA VAL A 948 2.97 24.12 -32.44
C VAL A 948 2.58 25.62 -32.40
N PRO A 949 1.39 26.05 -32.88
CA PRO A 949 0.99 27.45 -32.79
C PRO A 949 0.90 27.96 -31.35
N LEU A 950 0.34 27.17 -30.43
CA LEU A 950 0.20 27.58 -29.02
C LEU A 950 1.57 27.75 -28.35
N TYR A 951 2.52 26.85 -28.62
CA TYR A 951 3.88 27.01 -28.09
C TYR A 951 4.63 28.19 -28.73
N GLN A 952 4.41 28.49 -30.01
CA GLN A 952 4.99 29.66 -30.68
C GLN A 952 4.44 30.95 -30.06
N GLU A 953 3.14 31.02 -29.84
CA GLU A 953 2.53 32.16 -29.16
C GLU A 953 3.06 32.32 -27.73
N ALA A 954 3.13 31.24 -26.94
CA ALA A 954 3.70 31.28 -25.60
C ALA A 954 5.18 31.71 -25.60
N LEU A 955 5.97 31.22 -26.56
CA LEU A 955 7.37 31.60 -26.74
C LEU A 955 7.51 33.11 -27.04
N ASP A 956 6.69 33.65 -27.93
CA ASP A 956 6.72 35.07 -28.31
C ASP A 956 6.30 35.96 -27.13
N ARG A 957 5.28 35.54 -26.36
CA ARG A 957 4.88 36.22 -25.11
C ARG A 957 6.01 36.22 -24.08
N HIS A 958 6.64 35.07 -23.82
CA HIS A 958 7.79 34.96 -22.89
C HIS A 958 8.98 35.81 -23.34
N ARG A 959 9.29 35.86 -24.64
CA ARG A 959 10.35 36.73 -25.20
C ARG A 959 10.05 38.20 -24.99
N LYS A 960 8.80 38.63 -25.22
CA LYS A 960 8.37 40.03 -25.07
C LYS A 960 8.58 40.55 -23.64
N VAL A 961 8.39 39.71 -22.64
CA VAL A 961 8.58 40.06 -21.22
C VAL A 961 9.98 39.72 -20.68
N GLY A 962 10.86 39.15 -21.50
CA GLY A 962 12.22 38.77 -21.09
C GLY A 962 12.28 37.58 -20.13
N ALA A 963 11.26 36.71 -20.10
CA ALA A 963 11.20 35.56 -19.21
C ALA A 963 12.04 34.37 -19.75
N LEU A 964 13.36 34.43 -19.56
CA LEU A 964 14.32 33.43 -20.07
C LEU A 964 13.91 31.98 -19.73
N HIS A 965 13.43 31.73 -18.51
CA HIS A 965 12.99 30.40 -18.08
C HIS A 965 11.80 29.85 -18.88
N GLY A 966 10.84 30.72 -19.21
CA GLY A 966 9.71 30.37 -20.08
C GLY A 966 10.19 30.08 -21.50
N VAL A 967 11.08 30.93 -22.03
CA VAL A 967 11.70 30.76 -23.36
C VAL A 967 12.39 29.40 -23.49
N LEU A 968 13.28 29.04 -22.56
CA LEU A 968 14.02 27.78 -22.60
C LEU A 968 13.10 26.55 -22.57
N MET A 969 12.02 26.60 -21.79
CA MET A 969 11.06 25.49 -21.77
C MET A 969 10.24 25.39 -23.05
N CYS A 970 9.78 26.51 -23.59
CA CYS A 970 9.07 26.53 -24.87
C CYS A 970 9.96 26.03 -26.02
N LEU A 971 11.25 26.40 -26.05
CA LEU A 971 12.21 25.89 -27.04
C LEU A 971 12.35 24.37 -26.97
N TYR A 972 12.52 23.83 -25.75
CA TYR A 972 12.54 22.39 -25.51
C TYR A 972 11.26 21.69 -25.99
N GLN A 973 10.11 22.22 -25.60
CA GLN A 973 8.80 21.63 -25.94
C GLN A 973 8.48 21.72 -27.45
N LEU A 974 8.85 22.82 -28.11
CA LEU A 974 8.75 22.95 -29.57
C LEU A 974 9.70 22.00 -30.30
N ALA A 975 10.93 21.86 -29.81
CA ALA A 975 11.88 20.91 -30.38
C ALA A 975 11.33 19.48 -30.33
N LEU A 976 10.65 19.10 -29.24
CA LEU A 976 9.94 17.82 -29.16
C LEU A 976 8.76 17.73 -30.13
N CYS A 977 7.97 18.80 -30.33
CA CYS A 977 6.87 18.81 -31.30
C CYS A 977 7.35 18.46 -32.72
N HIS A 978 8.51 18.99 -33.12
CA HIS A 978 9.11 18.72 -34.43
C HIS A 978 9.73 17.32 -34.53
N SER A 979 10.26 16.76 -33.45
CA SER A 979 10.99 15.49 -33.50
C SER A 979 10.18 14.25 -33.11
N LEU A 980 9.08 14.37 -32.35
CA LEU A 980 8.31 13.23 -31.86
C LEU A 980 7.46 12.55 -32.95
N HIS A 981 6.93 13.33 -33.90
CA HIS A 981 6.03 12.83 -34.93
C HIS A 981 6.70 11.74 -35.80
N GLU A 982 5.98 10.65 -36.07
CA GLU A 982 6.54 9.52 -36.83
C GLU A 982 6.87 9.92 -38.28
N GLY A 983 6.05 10.76 -38.91
CA GLY A 983 6.29 11.31 -40.25
C GLY A 983 7.22 12.53 -40.32
N ALA A 984 7.98 12.85 -39.24
CA ALA A 984 8.88 14.00 -39.25
C ALA A 984 9.95 13.87 -40.35
N GLU A 985 10.01 14.88 -41.22
CA GLU A 985 11.00 14.95 -42.30
C GLU A 985 12.34 15.48 -41.80
N ALA A 986 13.39 15.36 -42.63
CA ALA A 986 14.72 15.89 -42.30
C ALA A 986 14.68 17.40 -41.98
N GLN A 987 13.76 18.15 -42.59
CA GLN A 987 13.57 19.58 -42.29
C GLN A 987 13.01 19.82 -40.88
N ASP A 988 12.01 19.03 -40.45
CA ASP A 988 11.46 19.12 -39.09
C ASP A 988 12.53 18.75 -38.04
N LEU A 989 13.31 17.71 -38.30
CA LEU A 989 14.38 17.29 -37.39
C LEU A 989 15.50 18.35 -37.30
N ARG A 990 15.88 18.99 -38.42
CA ARG A 990 16.80 20.13 -38.38
C ARG A 990 16.22 21.30 -37.60
N ARG A 991 14.94 21.61 -37.79
CA ARG A 991 14.27 22.67 -37.03
C ARG A 991 14.26 22.38 -35.52
N SER A 992 14.06 21.12 -35.13
CA SER A 992 14.19 20.67 -33.75
C SER A 992 15.58 20.95 -33.17
N LEU A 993 16.64 20.62 -33.92
CA LEU A 993 18.02 20.87 -33.51
C LEU A 993 18.34 22.36 -33.40
N GLU A 994 17.92 23.18 -34.36
CA GLU A 994 18.11 24.65 -34.32
C GLU A 994 17.51 25.26 -33.04
N LEU A 995 16.30 24.81 -32.65
CA LEU A 995 15.63 25.27 -31.43
C LEU A 995 16.39 24.83 -30.17
N CYS A 996 16.91 23.60 -30.16
CA CYS A 996 17.74 23.10 -29.07
C CYS A 996 19.07 23.88 -28.96
N GLU A 997 19.75 24.13 -30.08
CA GLU A 997 21.00 24.89 -30.14
C GLU A 997 20.80 26.34 -29.69
N GLU A 998 19.72 26.99 -30.13
CA GLU A 998 19.31 28.31 -29.63
C GLU A 998 19.15 28.31 -28.11
N GLY A 999 18.42 27.32 -27.57
CA GLY A 999 18.19 27.22 -26.13
C GLY A 999 19.46 26.88 -25.34
N LEU A 1000 20.31 25.99 -25.86
CA LEU A 1000 21.58 25.63 -25.23
C LEU A 1000 22.55 26.81 -25.21
N HIS A 1001 22.63 27.59 -26.29
CA HIS A 1001 23.43 28.81 -26.37
C HIS A 1001 22.89 29.91 -25.44
N ALA A 1002 21.55 30.08 -25.36
CA ALA A 1002 20.93 30.99 -24.40
C ALA A 1002 21.16 30.55 -22.93
N ALA A 1003 21.42 29.26 -22.71
CA ALA A 1003 21.81 28.69 -21.42
C ALA A 1003 23.35 28.62 -21.21
N GLU A 1004 24.18 29.03 -22.18
CA GLU A 1004 25.65 29.06 -22.04
C GLU A 1004 26.04 30.17 -21.06
N GLY A 1005 26.43 29.77 -19.84
CA GLY A 1005 26.71 30.66 -18.71
C GLY A 1005 25.62 30.68 -17.63
N GLY A 1006 24.49 30.00 -17.86
CA GLY A 1006 23.35 29.93 -16.95
C GLY A 1006 23.45 28.87 -15.86
N GLU A 1007 22.85 29.17 -14.72
CA GLU A 1007 22.85 28.35 -13.49
C GLU A 1007 21.70 27.32 -13.46
N ASP A 1008 20.79 27.37 -14.44
CA ASP A 1008 19.62 26.49 -14.58
C ASP A 1008 19.97 25.16 -15.27
N GLN A 1009 20.47 24.21 -14.47
CA GLN A 1009 20.90 22.88 -14.92
C GLN A 1009 19.73 22.02 -15.40
N TRP A 1010 18.53 22.20 -14.82
CA TRP A 1010 17.38 21.38 -15.16
C TRP A 1010 16.91 21.62 -16.60
N ARG A 1011 16.64 22.86 -17.00
CA ARG A 1011 16.17 23.17 -18.37
C ARG A 1011 17.22 22.84 -19.43
N ARG A 1012 18.49 23.09 -19.12
CA ARG A 1012 19.61 22.65 -19.96
C ARG A 1012 19.58 21.14 -20.19
N SER A 1013 19.30 20.36 -19.16
CA SER A 1013 19.16 18.90 -19.28
C SER A 1013 17.96 18.46 -20.11
N CYS A 1014 16.84 19.21 -20.10
CA CYS A 1014 15.69 18.96 -20.96
C CYS A 1014 16.02 19.24 -22.44
N LEU A 1015 16.71 20.36 -22.72
CA LEU A 1015 17.19 20.69 -24.06
C LEU A 1015 18.17 19.64 -24.60
N LEU A 1016 19.09 19.15 -23.76
CA LEU A 1016 20.00 18.04 -24.13
C LEU A 1016 19.25 16.76 -24.49
N TYR A 1017 18.16 16.43 -23.77
CA TYR A 1017 17.31 15.30 -24.12
C TYR A 1017 16.65 15.49 -25.50
N ALA A 1018 16.03 16.65 -25.76
CA ALA A 1018 15.41 16.93 -27.06
C ALA A 1018 16.44 16.96 -28.20
N TYR A 1019 17.63 17.52 -27.95
CA TYR A 1019 18.75 17.50 -28.89
C TYR A 1019 19.20 16.08 -29.20
N GLY A 1020 19.47 15.27 -28.17
CA GLY A 1020 19.88 13.87 -28.33
C GLY A 1020 18.82 13.04 -29.07
N PHE A 1021 17.54 13.27 -28.78
CA PHE A 1021 16.44 12.61 -29.47
C PHE A 1021 16.34 13.02 -30.95
N GLY A 1022 16.54 14.31 -31.27
CA GLY A 1022 16.62 14.80 -32.65
C GLY A 1022 17.81 14.22 -33.43
N ARG A 1023 18.99 14.11 -32.80
CA ARG A 1023 20.20 13.50 -33.39
C ARG A 1023 20.02 12.01 -33.65
N TRP A 1024 19.41 11.29 -32.70
CA TRP A 1024 19.05 9.89 -32.87
C TRP A 1024 18.13 9.70 -34.08
N ARG A 1025 17.11 10.55 -34.22
CA ARG A 1025 16.19 10.53 -35.37
C ARG A 1025 16.84 10.81 -36.73
N LEU A 1026 17.96 11.51 -36.76
CA LEU A 1026 18.76 11.74 -37.97
C LEU A 1026 19.78 10.61 -38.23
N GLY A 1027 19.86 9.61 -37.34
CA GLY A 1027 20.80 8.49 -37.44
C GLY A 1027 22.19 8.77 -36.84
N ASP A 1028 22.41 9.92 -36.18
CA ASP A 1028 23.67 10.22 -35.49
C ASP A 1028 23.65 9.66 -34.07
N LEU A 1029 23.84 8.33 -33.98
CA LEU A 1029 23.78 7.58 -32.72
C LEU A 1029 24.82 8.04 -31.71
N ARG A 1030 26.01 8.45 -32.17
CA ARG A 1030 27.10 8.90 -31.30
C ARG A 1030 26.76 10.22 -30.62
N ALA A 1031 26.39 11.24 -31.40
CA ALA A 1031 26.04 12.54 -30.84
C ALA A 1031 24.79 12.46 -29.96
N ALA A 1032 23.85 11.57 -30.30
CA ALA A 1032 22.69 11.30 -29.46
C ALA A 1032 23.06 10.71 -28.08
N GLY A 1033 23.98 9.74 -28.07
CA GLY A 1033 24.48 9.13 -26.83
C GLY A 1033 25.25 10.12 -25.95
N GLU A 1034 26.13 10.92 -26.56
CA GLU A 1034 26.89 11.97 -25.85
C GLU A 1034 25.93 12.98 -25.18
N ALA A 1035 24.91 13.46 -25.90
CA ALA A 1035 23.92 14.39 -25.36
C ALA A 1035 23.06 13.77 -24.22
N ALA A 1036 22.66 12.50 -24.35
CA ALA A 1036 21.91 11.79 -23.30
C ALA A 1036 22.74 11.62 -22.02
N LEU A 1037 24.04 11.28 -22.16
CA LEU A 1037 24.96 11.16 -21.01
C LEU A 1037 25.22 12.52 -20.34
N ASP A 1038 25.39 13.59 -21.11
CA ASP A 1038 25.52 14.95 -20.56
C ASP A 1038 24.23 15.39 -19.84
N GLY A 1039 23.06 15.01 -20.39
CA GLY A 1039 21.77 15.16 -19.73
C GLY A 1039 21.73 14.46 -18.37
N LEU A 1040 22.16 13.20 -18.30
CA LEU A 1040 22.20 12.42 -17.06
C LEU A 1040 23.12 13.04 -16.00
N ARG A 1041 24.26 13.63 -16.39
CA ARG A 1041 25.18 14.31 -15.46
C ARG A 1041 24.51 15.49 -14.74
N LEU A 1042 23.66 16.24 -15.44
CA LEU A 1042 22.92 17.37 -14.87
C LEU A 1042 21.71 16.91 -14.05
N LYS A 1043 21.03 15.85 -14.48
CA LYS A 1043 19.81 15.33 -13.83
C LYS A 1043 20.07 14.56 -12.53
N ARG A 1044 21.20 13.85 -12.46
CA ARG A 1044 21.61 13.04 -11.30
C ARG A 1044 21.61 13.84 -9.98
N PRO A 1045 22.32 14.98 -9.85
CA PRO A 1045 22.37 15.71 -8.59
C PRO A 1045 21.04 16.38 -8.24
N LEU A 1046 20.20 16.70 -9.23
CA LEU A 1046 18.84 17.21 -9.01
C LEU A 1046 17.84 16.14 -8.56
N ASN A 1047 18.22 14.85 -8.64
CA ASN A 1047 17.33 13.71 -8.46
C ASN A 1047 16.11 13.79 -9.40
N ASP A 1048 16.34 14.22 -10.65
CA ASP A 1048 15.30 14.28 -11.69
C ASP A 1048 14.95 12.87 -12.17
N ARG A 1049 13.98 12.26 -11.50
CA ARG A 1049 13.58 10.88 -11.79
C ARG A 1049 12.95 10.78 -13.16
N LEU A 1050 12.10 11.72 -13.53
CA LEU A 1050 11.43 11.67 -14.83
C LEU A 1050 12.44 11.84 -15.96
N GLY A 1051 13.29 12.87 -15.90
CA GLY A 1051 14.27 13.10 -16.94
C GLY A 1051 15.33 11.99 -17.03
N VAL A 1052 15.73 11.38 -15.91
CA VAL A 1052 16.62 10.19 -15.93
C VAL A 1052 15.93 9.03 -16.66
N GLY A 1053 14.64 8.79 -16.41
CA GLY A 1053 13.89 7.78 -17.16
C GLY A 1053 13.86 8.04 -18.65
N GLN A 1054 13.74 9.32 -19.07
CA GLN A 1054 13.75 9.72 -20.48
C GLN A 1054 15.10 9.44 -21.15
N ASP A 1055 16.20 9.83 -20.50
CA ASP A 1055 17.55 9.61 -21.02
C ASP A 1055 17.91 8.11 -21.06
N LEU A 1056 17.51 7.33 -20.05
CA LEU A 1056 17.70 5.87 -20.05
C LEU A 1056 16.92 5.20 -21.20
N ALA A 1057 15.71 5.65 -21.49
CA ALA A 1057 14.94 5.15 -22.62
C ALA A 1057 15.60 5.50 -23.96
N LEU A 1058 16.11 6.72 -24.10
CA LEU A 1058 16.85 7.14 -25.30
C LEU A 1058 18.13 6.32 -25.50
N LEU A 1059 18.93 6.13 -24.44
CA LEU A 1059 20.12 5.27 -24.48
C LEU A 1059 19.78 3.83 -24.83
N ALA A 1060 18.65 3.31 -24.34
CA ALA A 1060 18.18 1.98 -24.70
C ALA A 1060 17.83 1.87 -26.18
N TRP A 1061 17.18 2.89 -26.76
CA TRP A 1061 16.86 2.92 -28.19
C TRP A 1061 18.13 3.01 -29.05
N ILE A 1062 19.09 3.84 -28.66
CA ILE A 1062 20.39 3.94 -29.33
C ILE A 1062 21.10 2.58 -29.31
N ALA A 1063 21.16 1.91 -28.16
CA ALA A 1063 21.79 0.58 -28.04
C ALA A 1063 21.05 -0.51 -28.85
N ALA A 1064 19.71 -0.45 -28.90
CA ALA A 1064 18.92 -1.39 -29.70
C ALA A 1064 19.11 -1.21 -31.22
N GLU A 1065 19.57 -0.03 -31.67
CA GLU A 1065 19.79 0.31 -33.08
C GLU A 1065 21.26 0.14 -33.51
N ASP A 1066 22.22 0.35 -32.61
CA ASP A 1066 23.66 0.07 -32.82
C ASP A 1066 23.92 -1.42 -33.11
N GLY A 1067 23.08 -2.30 -32.54
CA GLY A 1067 23.03 -3.72 -32.85
C GLY A 1067 24.11 -4.57 -32.17
N GLY A 1068 23.98 -5.89 -32.31
CA GLY A 1068 24.87 -6.88 -31.67
C GLY A 1068 24.41 -7.33 -30.28
N THR A 1069 24.87 -8.51 -29.87
CA THR A 1069 24.39 -9.18 -28.65
C THR A 1069 24.69 -8.38 -27.38
N ALA A 1070 25.89 -7.79 -27.25
CA ALA A 1070 26.26 -7.01 -26.07
C ALA A 1070 25.41 -5.73 -25.92
N GLN A 1071 25.12 -5.03 -27.02
CA GLN A 1071 24.26 -3.85 -27.00
C GLN A 1071 22.80 -4.21 -26.75
N ALA A 1072 22.31 -5.34 -27.27
CA ALA A 1072 20.98 -5.83 -26.95
C ALA A 1072 20.83 -6.19 -25.46
N GLU A 1073 21.87 -6.77 -24.84
CA GLU A 1073 21.88 -7.02 -23.39
C GLU A 1073 21.86 -5.71 -22.58
N HIS A 1074 22.63 -4.71 -23.01
CA HIS A 1074 22.67 -3.38 -22.39
C HIS A 1074 21.30 -2.67 -22.52
N ALA A 1075 20.73 -2.66 -23.73
CA ALA A 1075 19.42 -2.09 -24.01
C ALA A 1075 18.31 -2.75 -23.15
N ALA A 1076 18.31 -4.08 -23.01
CA ALA A 1076 17.35 -4.78 -22.15
C ALA A 1076 17.39 -4.30 -20.70
N ARG A 1077 18.60 -4.12 -20.12
CA ARG A 1077 18.78 -3.60 -18.76
C ARG A 1077 18.26 -2.17 -18.62
N LEU A 1078 18.60 -1.30 -19.58
CA LEU A 1078 18.16 0.10 -19.56
C LEU A 1078 16.63 0.23 -19.71
N ILE A 1079 15.99 -0.59 -20.55
CA ILE A 1079 14.53 -0.67 -20.66
C ILE A 1079 13.90 -1.02 -19.31
N GLY A 1080 14.44 -2.04 -18.64
CA GLY A 1080 13.95 -2.45 -17.31
C GLY A 1080 14.11 -1.37 -16.24
N ALA A 1081 15.24 -0.65 -16.24
CA ALA A 1081 15.49 0.47 -15.34
C ALA A 1081 14.52 1.64 -15.59
N ALA A 1082 14.32 2.03 -16.85
CA ALA A 1082 13.38 3.09 -17.22
C ALA A 1082 11.93 2.71 -16.83
N GLN A 1083 11.52 1.47 -17.09
CA GLN A 1083 10.19 0.96 -16.69
C GLN A 1083 9.96 0.99 -15.18
N ARG A 1084 10.98 0.72 -14.36
CA ARG A 1084 10.86 0.88 -12.90
C ARG A 1084 10.58 2.32 -12.52
N ILE A 1085 11.35 3.27 -13.08
CA ILE A 1085 11.19 4.70 -12.79
C ILE A 1085 9.78 5.18 -13.15
N TRP A 1086 9.24 4.76 -14.30
CA TRP A 1086 7.87 5.10 -14.71
C TRP A 1086 6.81 4.57 -13.75
N ARG A 1087 6.95 3.32 -13.28
CA ARG A 1087 6.03 2.76 -12.28
C ARG A 1087 6.10 3.50 -10.95
N GLU A 1088 7.30 3.81 -10.46
CA GLU A 1088 7.51 4.50 -9.18
C GLU A 1088 7.00 5.94 -9.17
N THR A 1089 7.05 6.63 -10.30
CA THR A 1089 6.61 8.04 -10.42
C THR A 1089 5.11 8.18 -10.69
N GLY A 1090 4.39 7.07 -10.87
CA GLY A 1090 2.96 7.09 -11.21
C GLY A 1090 2.66 7.80 -12.53
N SER A 1091 3.67 7.95 -13.38
CA SER A 1091 3.55 8.46 -14.74
C SER A 1091 3.70 7.24 -15.65
N PRO A 1092 2.59 6.64 -16.12
CA PRO A 1092 2.65 5.54 -17.06
C PRO A 1092 3.22 6.12 -18.34
N PHE A 1093 4.55 6.04 -18.45
CA PHE A 1093 5.33 6.69 -19.48
C PHE A 1093 5.32 8.21 -19.31
N ALA A 1094 6.47 8.88 -19.50
CA ALA A 1094 6.49 10.33 -19.77
C ALA A 1094 5.81 10.70 -21.12
N GLY A 1095 4.80 9.95 -21.54
CA GLY A 1095 3.52 10.51 -21.97
C GLY A 1095 3.48 11.11 -23.35
N PHE A 1096 4.26 10.59 -24.30
CA PHE A 1096 3.99 10.85 -25.71
C PHE A 1096 3.48 9.57 -26.35
N ARG A 1097 2.19 9.52 -26.72
CA ARG A 1097 1.59 8.40 -27.47
C ARG A 1097 2.50 7.89 -28.61
N GLN A 1098 3.20 8.83 -29.24
CA GLN A 1098 4.13 8.63 -30.36
C GLN A 1098 5.43 7.86 -30.01
N GLN A 1099 5.77 7.68 -28.74
CA GLN A 1099 6.95 6.91 -28.32
C GLN A 1099 6.62 5.45 -27.94
N ALA A 1100 5.35 5.07 -27.74
CA ALA A 1100 4.97 3.70 -27.39
C ALA A 1100 5.38 2.69 -28.48
N GLY A 1101 5.10 3.01 -29.75
CA GLY A 1101 5.53 2.19 -30.88
C GLY A 1101 7.04 2.09 -31.06
N ARG A 1102 7.83 2.99 -30.45
CA ARG A 1102 9.30 2.94 -30.50
C ARG A 1102 9.88 2.00 -29.45
N ARG A 1103 9.27 1.98 -28.26
CA ARG A 1103 9.59 0.98 -27.23
C ARG A 1103 9.36 -0.42 -27.76
N ASP A 1104 8.21 -0.65 -28.40
CA ASP A 1104 7.86 -1.99 -28.88
C ASP A 1104 8.80 -2.42 -30.01
N ARG A 1105 9.20 -1.50 -30.90
CA ARG A 1105 10.24 -1.73 -31.90
C ARG A 1105 11.62 -2.02 -31.29
N ALA A 1106 12.03 -1.24 -30.30
CA ALA A 1106 13.30 -1.46 -29.60
C ALA A 1106 13.31 -2.79 -28.86
N TRP A 1107 12.20 -3.15 -28.19
CA TRP A 1107 12.05 -4.45 -27.53
C TRP A 1107 12.10 -5.59 -28.55
N ALA A 1108 11.41 -5.46 -29.68
CA ALA A 1108 11.47 -6.44 -30.77
C ALA A 1108 12.89 -6.59 -31.36
N SER A 1109 13.64 -5.48 -31.50
CA SER A 1109 15.04 -5.52 -31.93
C SER A 1109 15.91 -6.26 -30.90
N VAL A 1110 15.72 -5.97 -29.61
CA VAL A 1110 16.45 -6.63 -28.51
C VAL A 1110 16.15 -8.12 -28.45
N THR A 1111 14.88 -8.53 -28.53
CA THR A 1111 14.51 -9.96 -28.49
C THR A 1111 15.02 -10.70 -29.73
N ALA A 1112 14.95 -10.07 -30.91
CA ALA A 1112 15.50 -10.64 -32.14
C ALA A 1112 17.03 -10.81 -32.07
N ALA A 1113 17.76 -9.82 -31.55
CA ALA A 1113 19.22 -9.85 -31.44
C ALA A 1113 19.73 -10.84 -30.37
N LEU A 1114 18.93 -11.11 -29.34
CA LEU A 1114 19.27 -12.07 -28.27
C LEU A 1114 18.84 -13.51 -28.59
N GLY A 1115 17.84 -13.70 -29.46
CA GLY A 1115 17.31 -15.01 -29.85
C GLY A 1115 16.56 -15.78 -28.73
N ASP A 1116 16.45 -15.21 -27.54
CA ASP A 1116 15.75 -15.76 -26.37
C ASP A 1116 15.00 -14.64 -25.64
N THR A 1117 13.68 -14.59 -25.79
CA THR A 1117 12.80 -13.64 -25.10
C THR A 1117 12.91 -13.76 -23.58
N GLY A 1118 13.08 -14.97 -23.04
CA GLY A 1118 13.28 -15.18 -21.62
C GLY A 1118 14.61 -14.59 -21.12
N LYS A 1119 15.67 -14.59 -21.93
CA LYS A 1119 16.93 -13.89 -21.61
C LYS A 1119 16.75 -12.38 -21.59
N ALA A 1120 16.05 -11.82 -22.57
CA ALA A 1120 15.73 -10.39 -22.61
C ALA A 1120 14.93 -9.95 -21.37
N GLU A 1121 13.90 -10.73 -20.98
CA GLU A 1121 13.11 -10.46 -19.77
C GLU A 1121 13.92 -10.56 -18.48
N ARG A 1122 14.81 -11.55 -18.35
CA ARG A 1122 15.71 -11.67 -17.18
C ARG A 1122 16.63 -10.46 -17.07
N LEU A 1123 17.20 -9.99 -18.18
CA LEU A 1123 18.07 -8.81 -18.20
C LEU A 1123 17.30 -7.52 -17.89
N ALA A 1124 16.08 -7.38 -18.39
CA ALA A 1124 15.20 -6.27 -18.02
C ALA A 1124 14.87 -6.29 -16.52
N ARG A 1125 14.56 -7.46 -15.95
CA ARG A 1125 14.38 -7.58 -14.49
C ARG A 1125 15.64 -7.23 -13.71
N GLN A 1126 16.81 -7.65 -14.17
CA GLN A 1126 18.11 -7.26 -13.57
C GLN A 1126 18.31 -5.74 -13.58
N GLY A 1127 18.03 -5.09 -14.71
CA GLY A 1127 18.09 -3.62 -14.79
C GLY A 1127 17.08 -2.92 -13.89
N ALA A 1128 15.88 -3.50 -13.72
CA ALA A 1128 14.87 -2.98 -12.82
C ALA A 1128 15.31 -3.05 -11.34
N ILE A 1129 15.95 -4.13 -10.90
CA ILE A 1129 16.36 -4.29 -9.49
C ILE A 1129 17.67 -3.56 -9.14
N LEU A 1130 18.46 -3.12 -10.14
CA LEU A 1130 19.74 -2.47 -9.91
C LEU A 1130 19.53 -1.08 -9.24
N PRO A 1131 20.26 -0.76 -8.16
CA PRO A 1131 20.18 0.56 -7.55
C PRO A 1131 20.54 1.65 -8.56
N LEU A 1132 19.66 2.64 -8.72
CA LEU A 1132 19.83 3.72 -9.70
C LEU A 1132 21.20 4.42 -9.61
N PRO A 1133 21.74 4.76 -8.43
CA PRO A 1133 23.07 5.39 -8.34
C PRO A 1133 24.17 4.56 -9.00
N ARG A 1134 24.14 3.24 -8.78
CA ARG A 1134 25.11 2.31 -9.36
C ARG A 1134 24.98 2.22 -10.88
N LEU A 1135 23.75 2.16 -11.40
CA LEU A 1135 23.51 2.19 -12.85
C LEU A 1135 24.06 3.48 -13.48
N LEU A 1136 23.85 4.62 -12.83
CA LEU A 1136 24.37 5.90 -13.31
C LEU A 1136 25.90 5.96 -13.24
N ASP A 1137 26.53 5.42 -12.20
CA ASP A 1137 28.00 5.33 -12.11
C ASP A 1137 28.59 4.47 -13.25
N GLU A 1138 27.92 3.36 -13.58
CA GLU A 1138 28.29 2.48 -14.70
C GLU A 1138 28.17 3.21 -16.06
N LEU A 1139 27.07 3.94 -16.28
CA LEU A 1139 26.83 4.67 -17.53
C LEU A 1139 27.76 5.88 -17.71
N LEU A 1140 28.10 6.57 -16.63
CA LEU A 1140 28.95 7.77 -16.66
C LEU A 1140 30.45 7.44 -16.64
N GLY A 1141 30.82 6.17 -16.50
CA GLY A 1141 32.22 5.71 -16.48
C GLY A 1141 32.96 6.04 -15.18
N GLU A 1142 32.23 6.23 -14.08
CA GLU A 1142 32.78 6.62 -12.77
C GLU A 1142 33.15 5.40 -11.89
N THR A 1143 32.83 4.18 -12.33
CA THR A 1143 33.24 2.91 -11.72
C THR A 1143 34.72 2.60 -12.00
N GLY A 1144 35.63 3.45 -11.49
CA GLY A 1144 37.07 3.26 -11.67
C GLY A 1144 38.00 3.96 -10.67
N GLY A 1145 37.49 4.69 -9.67
CA GLY A 1145 38.32 5.51 -8.78
C GLY A 1145 38.44 5.08 -7.31
N GLY A 1146 37.58 4.18 -6.81
CA GLY A 1146 37.44 3.95 -5.37
C GLY A 1146 38.36 2.89 -4.74
N ASP A 1147 38.94 1.98 -5.52
CA ASP A 1147 39.52 0.73 -4.99
C ASP A 1147 41.03 0.54 -5.27
N ARG A 1148 41.74 1.61 -5.68
CA ARG A 1148 43.19 1.56 -5.97
C ARG A 1148 44.11 2.15 -4.90
N HIS A 1149 43.60 2.59 -3.74
CA HIS A 1149 44.43 3.22 -2.70
C HIS A 1149 44.75 2.41 -1.44
N VAL A 1150 44.50 1.08 -1.40
CA VAL A 1150 44.90 0.25 -0.24
C VAL A 1150 45.78 -0.97 -0.59
N ARG A 1151 46.36 -1.02 -1.80
CA ARG A 1151 47.38 -2.05 -2.14
C ARG A 1151 48.58 -1.47 -2.88
N SER A 1152 49.29 -0.54 -2.26
CA SER A 1152 50.75 -0.35 -2.47
C SER A 1152 51.34 0.68 -1.50
N ALA A 1153 51.56 0.25 -0.26
CA ALA A 1153 52.63 0.68 0.66
C ALA A 1153 52.51 -0.29 1.86
N GLY A 1154 53.47 -1.13 2.19
CA GLY A 1154 54.88 -0.80 2.30
C GLY A 1154 55.08 -0.23 3.70
#